data_AF-A0A813U3I1-F1
#
_entry.id   AF-A0A813U3I1-F1
#
_cell.length_a   1.000
_cell.length_b   1.000
_cell.length_c   1.000
_cell.angle_alpha   90.00
_cell.angle_beta   90.00
_cell.angle_gamma   90.00
#
_symmetry.space_group_name_H-M   'P 1'
#
loop_
_entity.id
_entity.type
_entity.pdbx_description
1 polymer ?
#
loop_
_entity_poly.entity_id
_entity_poly.type
_entity_poly.pdbx_seq_one_letter_code
_entity_poly.pdbx_strand_id
1 'polypeptide(L)'
;MLTESEMNRNIILLADPNKITRQKALQNLCNDLKSSLSLNDNNNDDHLHPPSNIIESIIKIFSDPAEKNRDLSLTYISMYITKYCTNENTIEKILSSLMPAFVQRLGTNDIIEPSEEIRLKSISILSELCRLYSNGNKLALYLNEWISILKRTIIDPYPEVRKLSCELTSKLSFKCHEKFHLISENLIKPIIETMKHQHAKVRVEAINALGNVIRYGNNKSVEDSISPLAQRFFDHTSTVRLAVINVVGIWMLELRDRYSYFHMMLPLLLTGYTDEIEEIRETTDSLWWDVGLKYEKENEEDLKDQINFPNIPKKYPPNLTRPNLGCRELVKRNLIRILPAIRNDLTDWVVSGRIKASQLLTILSWQAEETITQHLEDTLQVCSKALVDDESIVREQINKTLINIGYFVSINIWFNLIRSHLEQTPTLGLLRLIAPLLIGVTCDELIQSEKIFDQLLTIILKTEYTDNLQLPIQNELLRICRLLIEKCQHQLEPYAYRIFKCILSLLSIAENDELKQQCKQTLNDLALNTFENSSLNVMYEKFASQLFDDLKQTSNDWLRSTRDRFIFETFIMQAGSSNRFFLKDIIEILRMVMKSDRDPEIRNQCLLIIANLLQFIDDTDTKLIISPYLKILIDECILPNMQWKAGRTAAAIRATAIATLWSLFQAKSFSFEQCASSMKEILLAVLGMLDDDDRLTRMNSCYVLQALFSNDDAIRTIDNDQLHKVYPDLLKRLDDISDDIRLIICSTLNAYVQSFHRNFNIELYRSHLEDIAKILLIHMDDQNSQIQNVVFDTIIQFAIQLENASETFINEIRNVKHKHRNQTLCDTLIERIQQLK
;
A
#
# COMPACT_ATOMS: atom_id res chain seq x y z
N MET A 1 -36.87 -65.08 -34.70
CA MET A 1 -36.70 -64.20 -35.86
C MET A 1 -37.96 -64.26 -36.71
N LEU A 2 -38.31 -63.16 -37.36
CA LEU A 2 -39.43 -63.04 -38.29
C LEU A 2 -39.05 -63.65 -39.65
N THR A 3 -40.01 -64.26 -40.32
CA THR A 3 -39.88 -64.65 -41.74
C THR A 3 -39.97 -63.42 -42.65
N GLU A 4 -39.50 -63.51 -43.90
CA GLU A 4 -39.57 -62.42 -44.89
C GLU A 4 -41.01 -61.88 -45.08
N SER A 5 -41.99 -62.79 -45.11
CA SER A 5 -43.42 -62.45 -45.18
C SER A 5 -43.90 -61.68 -43.96
N GLU A 6 -43.46 -62.08 -42.76
CA GLU A 6 -43.78 -61.37 -41.52
C GLU A 6 -43.08 -60.00 -41.42
N MET A 7 -41.84 -59.87 -41.91
CA MET A 7 -41.17 -58.58 -42.02
C MET A 7 -41.92 -57.65 -42.96
N ASN A 8 -42.24 -58.11 -44.18
CA ASN A 8 -43.01 -57.32 -45.15
C ASN A 8 -44.40 -56.92 -44.61
N ARG A 9 -45.08 -57.82 -43.89
CA ARG A 9 -46.33 -57.51 -43.19
C ARG A 9 -46.14 -56.39 -42.17
N ASN A 10 -45.12 -56.46 -41.32
CA ASN A 10 -44.85 -55.41 -40.34
C ASN A 10 -44.47 -54.08 -41.02
N ILE A 11 -43.72 -54.10 -42.14
CA ILE A 11 -43.41 -52.90 -42.94
C ILE A 11 -44.68 -52.23 -43.48
N ILE A 12 -45.63 -53.01 -44.03
CA ILE A 12 -46.92 -52.49 -44.50
C ILE A 12 -47.72 -51.86 -43.35
N LEU A 13 -47.72 -52.52 -42.18
CA LEU A 13 -48.40 -52.05 -40.98
C LEU A 13 -47.84 -50.72 -40.42
N LEU A 14 -46.64 -50.29 -40.85
CA LEU A 14 -46.10 -48.96 -40.50
C LEU A 14 -46.93 -47.81 -41.11
N ALA A 15 -47.68 -48.04 -42.18
CA ALA A 15 -48.55 -47.03 -42.78
C ALA A 15 -50.00 -47.08 -42.24
N ASP A 16 -50.31 -47.95 -41.28
CA ASP A 16 -51.66 -48.13 -40.74
C ASP A 16 -52.16 -46.85 -40.04
N PRO A 17 -53.43 -46.43 -40.17
CA PRO A 17 -53.94 -45.23 -39.52
C PRO A 17 -53.89 -45.32 -37.97
N ASN A 18 -53.95 -46.52 -37.39
CA ASN A 18 -53.94 -46.73 -35.95
C ASN A 18 -52.51 -46.73 -35.37
N LYS A 19 -52.25 -45.78 -34.46
CA LYS A 19 -50.96 -45.64 -33.78
C LYS A 19 -50.48 -46.90 -33.05
N ILE A 20 -51.39 -47.69 -32.46
CA ILE A 20 -51.06 -48.91 -31.70
C ILE A 20 -50.63 -50.02 -32.66
N THR A 21 -51.26 -50.11 -33.82
CA THR A 21 -50.89 -51.08 -34.86
C THR A 21 -49.47 -50.80 -35.35
N ARG A 22 -49.17 -49.54 -35.67
CA ARG A 22 -47.81 -49.09 -36.03
C ARG A 22 -46.81 -49.38 -34.91
N GLN A 23 -47.16 -49.09 -33.66
CA GLN A 23 -46.31 -49.36 -32.50
C GLN A 23 -45.95 -50.84 -32.36
N LYS A 24 -46.95 -51.74 -32.45
CA LYS A 24 -46.73 -53.19 -32.38
C LYS A 24 -45.85 -53.67 -33.53
N ALA A 25 -46.07 -53.15 -34.74
CA ALA A 25 -45.23 -53.48 -35.90
C ALA A 25 -43.76 -53.07 -35.66
N LEU A 26 -43.51 -51.85 -35.15
CA LEU A 26 -42.17 -51.40 -34.79
C LEU A 26 -41.55 -52.25 -33.67
N GLN A 27 -42.31 -52.62 -32.64
CA GLN A 27 -41.82 -53.50 -31.57
C GLN A 27 -41.41 -54.87 -32.11
N ASN A 28 -42.20 -55.45 -33.01
CA ASN A 28 -41.85 -56.72 -33.65
C ASN A 28 -40.56 -56.61 -34.45
N LEU A 29 -40.41 -55.56 -35.27
CA LEU A 29 -39.20 -55.30 -36.05
C LEU A 29 -37.97 -55.07 -35.16
N CYS A 30 -38.11 -54.29 -34.08
CA CYS A 30 -37.03 -54.09 -33.11
C CYS A 30 -36.66 -55.40 -32.39
N ASN A 31 -37.64 -56.18 -31.93
CA ASN A 31 -37.38 -57.45 -31.24
C ASN A 31 -36.67 -58.46 -32.14
N ASP A 32 -37.06 -58.50 -33.42
CA ASP A 32 -36.41 -59.32 -34.44
C ASP A 32 -34.94 -58.94 -34.63
N LEU A 33 -34.68 -57.66 -34.89
CA LEU A 33 -33.32 -57.14 -35.06
C LEU A 33 -32.49 -57.25 -33.78
N LYS A 34 -33.13 -57.21 -32.60
CA LYS A 34 -32.45 -57.42 -31.32
C LYS A 34 -32.00 -58.87 -31.17
N SER A 35 -32.86 -59.81 -31.59
CA SER A 35 -32.53 -61.23 -31.56
C SER A 35 -31.38 -61.56 -32.52
N SER A 36 -31.30 -60.90 -33.68
CA SER A 36 -30.19 -61.07 -34.63
C SER A 36 -28.86 -60.45 -34.18
N LEU A 37 -28.91 -59.36 -33.39
CA LEU A 37 -27.72 -58.79 -32.75
C LEU A 37 -27.15 -59.68 -31.63
N SER A 38 -27.98 -60.48 -30.95
CA SER A 38 -27.56 -61.33 -29.81
C SER A 38 -26.92 -62.65 -30.20
N LEU A 39 -26.94 -63.03 -31.48
CA LEU A 39 -26.32 -64.25 -31.98
C LEU A 39 -24.91 -63.91 -32.46
N ASN A 40 -23.89 -64.49 -31.82
CA ASN A 40 -22.48 -64.30 -32.20
C ASN A 40 -22.23 -64.78 -33.64
N ASP A 41 -21.52 -63.96 -34.42
CA ASP A 41 -21.15 -64.14 -35.83
C ASP A 41 -20.15 -65.30 -36.08
N ASN A 42 -20.51 -66.54 -35.68
CA ASN A 42 -19.70 -67.74 -35.96
C ASN A 42 -20.25 -68.62 -37.10
N ASN A 43 -21.41 -68.30 -37.66
CA ASN A 43 -21.92 -68.98 -38.86
C ASN A 43 -22.09 -67.96 -39.98
N ASN A 44 -21.14 -67.97 -40.92
CA ASN A 44 -21.38 -67.45 -42.26
C ASN A 44 -22.53 -68.25 -42.89
N ASP A 45 -23.39 -67.53 -43.62
CA ASP A 45 -24.43 -67.97 -44.54
C ASP A 45 -25.88 -68.01 -44.00
N ASP A 46 -26.73 -67.21 -44.69
CA ASP A 46 -28.20 -67.09 -44.61
C ASP A 46 -28.87 -66.26 -43.49
N HIS A 47 -28.28 -65.12 -43.10
CA HIS A 47 -29.08 -64.07 -42.45
C HIS A 47 -29.74 -63.17 -43.50
N LEU A 48 -31.08 -63.27 -43.58
CA LEU A 48 -31.93 -62.48 -44.49
C LEU A 48 -31.59 -60.99 -44.34
N HIS A 49 -31.02 -60.38 -45.38
CA HIS A 49 -30.91 -58.94 -45.44
C HIS A 49 -32.32 -58.35 -45.34
N PRO A 50 -32.54 -57.35 -44.47
CA PRO A 50 -33.84 -56.74 -44.34
C PRO A 50 -34.27 -56.14 -45.69
N PRO A 51 -35.58 -56.12 -46.00
CA PRO A 51 -36.09 -55.62 -47.28
C PRO A 51 -35.56 -54.23 -47.61
N SER A 52 -35.21 -53.98 -48.88
CA SER A 52 -34.56 -52.72 -49.30
C SER A 52 -35.37 -51.46 -48.98
N ASN A 53 -36.69 -51.57 -48.90
CA ASN A 53 -37.62 -50.47 -48.59
C ASN A 53 -37.83 -50.23 -47.08
N ILE A 54 -37.21 -51.02 -46.20
CA ILE A 54 -37.43 -50.92 -44.75
C ILE A 54 -37.00 -49.55 -44.21
N ILE A 55 -35.84 -49.06 -44.66
CA ILE A 55 -35.27 -47.80 -44.17
C ILE A 55 -36.16 -46.62 -44.57
N GLU A 56 -36.60 -46.56 -45.82
CA GLU A 56 -37.54 -45.54 -46.29
C GLU A 56 -38.88 -45.58 -45.53
N SER A 57 -39.36 -46.78 -45.21
CA SER A 57 -40.61 -46.98 -44.46
C SER A 57 -40.48 -46.54 -42.99
N ILE A 58 -39.32 -46.83 -42.37
CA ILE A 58 -39.01 -46.40 -41.00
C ILE A 58 -38.78 -44.89 -40.93
N ILE A 59 -38.12 -44.28 -41.91
CA ILE A 59 -37.89 -42.82 -41.96
C ILE A 59 -39.21 -42.05 -41.97
N LYS A 60 -40.24 -42.54 -42.67
CA LYS A 60 -41.58 -41.91 -42.67
C LYS A 60 -42.19 -41.83 -41.26
N ILE A 61 -41.81 -42.74 -40.35
CA ILE A 61 -42.27 -42.75 -38.96
C ILE A 61 -41.62 -41.65 -38.12
N PHE A 62 -40.53 -41.02 -38.56
CA PHE A 62 -39.92 -39.89 -37.82
C PHE A 62 -40.87 -38.71 -37.65
N SER A 63 -41.90 -38.62 -38.50
CA SER A 63 -42.96 -37.60 -38.45
C SER A 63 -44.29 -38.14 -37.88
N ASP A 64 -44.30 -39.34 -37.29
CA ASP A 64 -45.49 -39.92 -36.66
C ASP A 64 -45.97 -39.04 -35.49
N PRO A 65 -47.27 -38.75 -35.33
CA PRO A 65 -47.78 -38.00 -34.18
C PRO A 65 -47.48 -38.66 -32.83
N ALA A 66 -47.38 -40.00 -32.77
CA ALA A 66 -47.10 -40.73 -31.56
C ALA A 66 -45.59 -40.76 -31.25
N GLU A 67 -45.20 -40.16 -30.13
CA GLU A 67 -43.81 -40.14 -29.65
C GLU A 67 -43.20 -41.54 -29.53
N LYS A 68 -43.96 -42.52 -29.03
CA LYS A 68 -43.45 -43.88 -28.87
C LYS A 68 -43.10 -44.55 -30.19
N ASN A 69 -43.79 -44.21 -31.27
CA ASN A 69 -43.49 -44.74 -32.60
C ASN A 69 -42.21 -44.10 -33.15
N ARG A 70 -42.05 -42.78 -32.99
CA ARG A 70 -40.81 -42.07 -33.32
C ARG A 70 -39.61 -42.65 -32.56
N ASP A 71 -39.76 -42.86 -31.25
CA ASP A 71 -38.75 -43.49 -30.39
C ASP A 71 -38.33 -44.90 -30.87
N LEU A 72 -39.30 -45.77 -31.14
CA LEU A 72 -39.03 -47.12 -31.65
C LEU A 72 -38.40 -47.10 -33.04
N SER A 73 -38.79 -46.15 -33.90
CA SER A 73 -38.20 -46.01 -35.24
C SER A 73 -36.72 -45.64 -35.19
N LEU A 74 -36.32 -44.71 -34.32
CA LEU A 74 -34.90 -44.38 -34.12
C LEU A 74 -34.14 -45.53 -33.47
N THR A 75 -34.77 -46.25 -32.54
CA THR A 75 -34.19 -47.45 -31.93
C THR A 75 -33.89 -48.51 -33.00
N TYR A 76 -34.82 -48.75 -33.92
CA TYR A 76 -34.62 -49.65 -35.05
C TYR A 76 -33.45 -49.19 -35.92
N ILE A 77 -33.39 -47.90 -36.29
CA ILE A 77 -32.29 -47.33 -37.09
C ILE A 77 -30.93 -47.49 -36.39
N SER A 78 -30.86 -47.22 -35.09
CA SER A 78 -29.62 -47.39 -34.32
C SER A 78 -29.12 -48.84 -34.38
N MET A 79 -30.02 -49.81 -34.17
CA MET A 79 -29.69 -51.23 -34.25
C MET A 79 -29.33 -51.67 -35.67
N TYR A 80 -30.00 -51.10 -36.67
CA TYR A 80 -29.72 -51.38 -38.08
C TYR A 80 -28.31 -50.92 -38.45
N ILE A 81 -27.93 -49.70 -38.02
CA ILE A 81 -26.58 -49.16 -38.23
C ILE A 81 -25.55 -50.10 -37.59
N THR A 82 -25.76 -50.53 -36.34
CA THR A 82 -24.83 -51.44 -35.66
C THR A 82 -24.66 -52.78 -36.38
N LYS A 83 -25.74 -53.37 -36.92
CA LYS A 83 -25.64 -54.70 -37.57
C LYS A 83 -25.15 -54.64 -39.02
N TYR A 84 -25.60 -53.65 -39.81
CA TYR A 84 -25.46 -53.69 -41.28
C TYR A 84 -24.51 -52.63 -41.86
N CYS A 85 -24.16 -51.57 -41.12
CA CYS A 85 -23.25 -50.54 -41.61
C CYS A 85 -21.78 -50.93 -41.36
N THR A 86 -21.32 -51.97 -42.05
CA THR A 86 -19.97 -52.55 -41.91
C THR A 86 -18.90 -51.94 -42.83
N ASN A 87 -19.29 -51.17 -43.85
CA ASN A 87 -18.35 -50.54 -44.80
C ASN A 87 -18.85 -49.16 -45.26
N GLU A 88 -17.98 -48.34 -45.84
CA GLU A 88 -18.31 -46.96 -46.22
C GLU A 88 -19.49 -46.83 -47.19
N ASN A 89 -19.68 -47.78 -48.10
CA ASN A 89 -20.77 -47.71 -49.09
C ASN A 89 -22.14 -47.95 -48.43
N THR A 90 -22.23 -48.85 -47.44
CA THR A 90 -23.48 -49.05 -46.69
C THR A 90 -23.76 -47.88 -45.75
N ILE A 91 -22.72 -47.27 -45.18
CA ILE A 91 -22.87 -46.04 -44.39
C ILE A 91 -23.35 -44.87 -45.28
N GLU A 92 -22.86 -44.75 -46.52
CA GLU A 92 -23.27 -43.71 -47.47
C GLU A 92 -24.70 -43.82 -47.92
N LYS A 93 -25.18 -45.03 -48.20
CA LYS A 93 -26.59 -45.26 -48.54
C LYS A 93 -27.54 -44.91 -47.39
N ILE A 94 -27.18 -45.24 -46.15
CA ILE A 94 -28.03 -44.90 -45.01
C ILE A 94 -27.96 -43.41 -44.69
N LEU A 95 -26.77 -42.79 -44.79
CA LEU A 95 -26.60 -41.37 -44.54
C LEU A 95 -27.39 -40.53 -45.53
N SER A 96 -27.32 -40.86 -46.83
CA SER A 96 -28.06 -40.16 -47.89
C SER A 96 -29.58 -40.22 -47.68
N SER A 97 -30.07 -41.33 -47.12
CA SER A 97 -31.49 -41.54 -46.81
C SER A 97 -31.91 -40.79 -45.55
N LEU A 98 -31.09 -40.81 -44.50
CA LEU A 98 -31.40 -40.21 -43.19
C LEU A 98 -31.24 -38.68 -43.17
N MET A 99 -30.27 -38.14 -43.93
CA MET A 99 -29.91 -36.73 -43.83
C MET A 99 -31.08 -35.78 -44.13
N PRO A 100 -31.86 -35.94 -45.23
CA PRO A 100 -33.01 -35.08 -45.50
C PRO A 100 -34.05 -35.12 -44.38
N ALA A 101 -34.30 -36.30 -43.79
CA ALA A 101 -35.25 -36.47 -42.70
C ALA A 101 -34.78 -35.77 -41.42
N PHE A 102 -33.50 -35.89 -41.06
CA PHE A 102 -32.96 -35.19 -39.89
C PHE A 102 -32.88 -33.68 -40.09
N VAL A 103 -32.52 -33.20 -41.28
CA VAL A 103 -32.57 -31.76 -41.60
C VAL A 103 -33.99 -31.23 -41.45
N GLN A 104 -35.00 -31.92 -41.99
CA GLN A 104 -36.39 -31.50 -41.85
C GLN A 104 -36.82 -31.43 -40.37
N ARG A 105 -36.44 -32.43 -39.56
CA ARG A 105 -36.86 -32.53 -38.14
C ARG A 105 -36.08 -31.59 -37.21
N LEU A 106 -34.79 -31.38 -37.46
CA LEU A 106 -33.87 -30.71 -36.52
C LEU A 106 -33.16 -29.47 -37.09
N GLY A 107 -32.95 -29.39 -38.41
CA GLY A 107 -32.14 -28.36 -39.07
C GLY A 107 -32.92 -27.20 -39.70
N THR A 108 -34.25 -27.20 -39.59
CA THR A 108 -35.11 -26.10 -40.07
C THR A 108 -35.09 -24.90 -39.12
N ASN A 109 -35.85 -23.85 -39.43
CA ASN A 109 -35.85 -22.64 -38.60
C ASN A 109 -36.37 -22.88 -37.18
N ASP A 110 -37.33 -23.78 -37.03
CA ASP A 110 -37.82 -24.21 -35.73
C ASP A 110 -37.65 -25.71 -35.63
N ILE A 111 -37.11 -26.20 -34.52
CA ILE A 111 -36.95 -27.63 -34.32
C ILE A 111 -38.34 -28.27 -34.22
N ILE A 112 -38.67 -29.13 -35.18
CA ILE A 112 -40.01 -29.73 -35.32
C ILE A 112 -40.18 -30.92 -34.35
N GLU A 113 -39.11 -31.55 -33.86
CA GLU A 113 -39.22 -32.62 -32.85
C GLU A 113 -39.39 -32.04 -31.43
N PRO A 114 -40.59 -32.20 -30.80
CA PRO A 114 -40.83 -31.67 -29.47
C PRO A 114 -40.12 -32.47 -28.37
N SER A 115 -39.92 -33.79 -28.53
CA SER A 115 -39.37 -34.65 -27.47
C SER A 115 -37.85 -34.54 -27.38
N GLU A 116 -37.35 -34.12 -26.22
CA GLU A 116 -35.92 -33.96 -25.96
C GLU A 116 -35.15 -35.29 -26.03
N GLU A 117 -35.77 -36.39 -25.60
CA GLU A 117 -35.17 -37.73 -25.68
C GLU A 117 -35.00 -38.17 -27.13
N ILE A 118 -35.97 -37.86 -28.00
CA ILE A 118 -35.92 -38.20 -29.42
C ILE A 118 -34.90 -37.33 -30.16
N ARG A 119 -34.79 -36.04 -29.80
CA ARG A 119 -33.72 -35.18 -30.32
C ARG A 119 -32.35 -35.73 -29.93
N LEU A 120 -32.17 -36.13 -28.67
CA LEU A 120 -30.91 -36.73 -28.20
C LEU A 120 -30.59 -38.02 -28.95
N LYS A 121 -31.56 -38.93 -29.11
CA LYS A 121 -31.38 -40.16 -29.90
C LYS A 121 -31.02 -39.89 -31.35
N SER A 122 -31.61 -38.87 -31.96
CA SER A 122 -31.30 -38.46 -33.33
C SER A 122 -29.86 -37.98 -33.47
N ILE A 123 -29.39 -37.12 -32.55
CA ILE A 123 -27.98 -36.67 -32.53
C ILE A 123 -27.04 -37.83 -32.19
N SER A 124 -27.45 -38.78 -31.34
CA SER A 124 -26.66 -39.99 -31.05
C SER A 124 -26.45 -40.86 -32.29
N ILE A 125 -27.50 -41.07 -33.10
CA ILE A 125 -27.39 -41.76 -34.39
C ILE A 125 -26.45 -41.03 -35.34
N LEU A 126 -26.59 -39.71 -35.46
CA LEU A 126 -25.70 -38.87 -36.26
C LEU A 126 -24.24 -38.93 -35.78
N SER A 127 -24.01 -38.94 -34.47
CA SER A 127 -22.69 -39.11 -33.88
C SER A 127 -22.10 -40.49 -34.18
N GLU A 128 -22.92 -41.54 -34.12
CA GLU A 128 -22.47 -42.90 -34.45
C GLU A 128 -22.12 -43.04 -35.94
N LEU A 129 -22.94 -42.50 -36.84
CA LEU A 129 -22.61 -42.44 -38.27
C LEU A 129 -21.30 -41.68 -38.51
N CYS A 130 -21.15 -40.51 -37.91
CA CYS A 130 -19.90 -39.74 -37.98
C CYS A 130 -18.71 -40.56 -37.49
N ARG A 131 -18.85 -41.32 -36.39
CA ARG A 131 -17.80 -42.19 -35.84
C ARG A 131 -17.41 -43.31 -36.82
N LEU A 132 -18.38 -43.99 -37.42
CA LEU A 132 -18.17 -45.12 -38.32
C LEU A 132 -17.51 -44.75 -39.65
N TYR A 133 -17.66 -43.50 -40.12
CA TYR A 133 -17.01 -43.02 -41.35
C TYR A 133 -15.50 -42.86 -41.21
N SER A 134 -14.70 -43.63 -41.96
CA SER A 134 -13.25 -43.42 -42.05
C SER A 134 -12.87 -42.26 -42.98
N ASN A 135 -13.50 -42.14 -44.15
CA ASN A 135 -13.20 -41.10 -45.13
C ASN A 135 -14.03 -39.82 -44.93
N GLY A 136 -13.36 -38.77 -44.45
CA GLY A 136 -13.97 -37.45 -44.24
C GLY A 136 -14.49 -36.74 -45.50
N ASN A 137 -13.97 -37.07 -46.69
CA ASN A 137 -14.36 -36.41 -47.93
C ASN A 137 -15.77 -36.78 -48.39
N LYS A 138 -16.20 -38.02 -48.12
CA LYS A 138 -17.58 -38.47 -48.37
C LYS A 138 -18.55 -37.85 -47.38
N LEU A 139 -18.16 -37.78 -46.10
CA LEU A 139 -18.95 -37.14 -45.05
C LEU A 139 -19.19 -35.65 -45.37
N ALA A 140 -18.18 -34.98 -45.94
CA ALA A 140 -18.25 -33.59 -46.35
C ALA A 140 -19.22 -33.31 -47.53
N LEU A 141 -19.75 -34.33 -48.22
CA LEU A 141 -20.79 -34.13 -49.23
C LEU A 141 -22.11 -33.62 -48.62
N TYR A 142 -22.36 -33.94 -47.36
CA TYR A 142 -23.55 -33.55 -46.61
C TYR A 142 -23.27 -32.43 -45.59
N LEU A 143 -22.15 -31.71 -45.75
CA LEU A 143 -21.67 -30.80 -44.71
C LEU A 143 -22.66 -29.67 -44.42
N ASN A 144 -23.36 -29.17 -45.44
CA ASN A 144 -24.39 -28.13 -45.26
C ASN A 144 -25.53 -28.63 -44.36
N GLU A 145 -25.95 -29.87 -44.58
CA GLU A 145 -27.00 -30.54 -43.82
C GLU A 145 -26.58 -30.76 -42.38
N TRP A 146 -25.36 -31.27 -42.15
CA TRP A 146 -24.78 -31.40 -40.81
C TRP A 146 -24.76 -30.06 -40.07
N ILE A 147 -24.26 -29.00 -40.72
CA ILE A 147 -24.19 -27.67 -40.12
C ILE A 147 -25.59 -27.10 -39.85
N SER A 148 -26.57 -27.33 -40.73
CA SER A 148 -27.94 -26.86 -40.53
C SER A 148 -28.56 -27.45 -39.25
N ILE A 149 -28.33 -28.74 -39.00
CA ILE A 149 -28.78 -29.43 -37.79
C ILE A 149 -28.02 -28.90 -36.57
N LEU A 150 -26.68 -28.91 -36.62
CA LEU A 150 -25.84 -28.53 -35.48
C LEU A 150 -26.04 -27.07 -35.05
N LYS A 151 -26.23 -26.15 -36.00
CA LYS A 151 -26.55 -24.74 -35.72
C LYS A 151 -27.78 -24.57 -34.81
N ARG A 152 -28.73 -25.51 -34.89
CA ARG A 152 -29.92 -25.53 -34.04
C ARG A 152 -29.72 -26.32 -32.76
N THR A 153 -29.12 -27.50 -32.84
CA THR A 153 -29.04 -28.41 -31.68
C THR A 153 -27.94 -28.05 -30.68
N ILE A 154 -26.93 -27.26 -31.08
CA ILE A 154 -25.94 -26.71 -30.14
C ILE A 154 -26.61 -25.80 -29.10
N ILE A 155 -27.64 -25.04 -29.49
CA ILE A 155 -28.41 -24.17 -28.59
C ILE A 155 -29.73 -24.79 -28.12
N ASP A 156 -29.86 -26.12 -28.19
CA ASP A 156 -31.07 -26.86 -27.78
C ASP A 156 -31.47 -26.57 -26.33
N PRO A 157 -32.75 -26.46 -25.97
CA PRO A 157 -33.14 -26.30 -24.56
C PRO A 157 -32.63 -27.42 -23.64
N TYR A 158 -32.45 -28.63 -24.17
CA TYR A 158 -32.03 -29.79 -23.38
C TYR A 158 -30.49 -29.90 -23.30
N PRO A 159 -29.89 -29.89 -22.09
CA PRO A 159 -28.43 -29.85 -21.92
C PRO A 159 -27.67 -31.02 -22.57
N GLU A 160 -28.24 -32.23 -22.55
CA GLU A 160 -27.58 -33.40 -23.12
C GLU A 160 -27.52 -33.34 -24.65
N VAL A 161 -28.52 -32.75 -25.31
CA VAL A 161 -28.49 -32.50 -26.76
C VAL A 161 -27.42 -31.47 -27.10
N ARG A 162 -27.31 -30.38 -26.31
CA ARG A 162 -26.24 -29.38 -26.50
C ARG A 162 -24.86 -30.03 -26.41
N LYS A 163 -24.62 -30.77 -25.33
CA LYS A 163 -23.35 -31.43 -25.04
C LYS A 163 -22.95 -32.36 -26.18
N LEU A 164 -23.85 -33.26 -26.59
CA LEU A 164 -23.58 -34.21 -27.67
C LEU A 164 -23.44 -33.53 -29.04
N SER A 165 -24.17 -32.42 -29.27
CA SER A 165 -24.02 -31.63 -30.50
C SER A 165 -22.65 -30.95 -30.57
N CYS A 166 -22.12 -30.42 -29.45
CA CYS A 166 -20.77 -29.88 -29.37
C CYS A 166 -19.69 -30.96 -29.60
N GLU A 167 -19.86 -32.14 -28.99
CA GLU A 167 -18.96 -33.28 -29.20
C GLU A 167 -18.96 -33.75 -30.67
N LEU A 168 -20.15 -33.89 -31.27
CA LEU A 168 -20.31 -34.23 -32.68
C LEU A 168 -19.67 -33.17 -33.58
N THR A 169 -19.86 -31.89 -33.26
CA THR A 169 -19.25 -30.78 -33.99
C THR A 169 -17.72 -30.88 -33.99
N SER A 170 -17.12 -31.17 -32.83
CA SER A 170 -15.67 -31.42 -32.72
C SER A 170 -15.22 -32.54 -33.66
N LYS A 171 -15.86 -33.72 -33.58
CA LYS A 171 -15.52 -34.88 -34.41
C LYS A 171 -15.69 -34.60 -35.91
N LEU A 172 -16.78 -33.94 -36.28
CA LEU A 172 -17.08 -33.58 -37.66
C LEU A 172 -16.04 -32.60 -38.22
N SER A 173 -15.67 -31.57 -37.45
CA SER A 173 -14.66 -30.59 -37.85
C SER A 173 -13.29 -31.25 -38.12
N PHE A 174 -12.88 -32.18 -37.25
CA PHE A 174 -11.66 -32.95 -37.44
C PHE A 174 -11.74 -33.84 -38.68
N LYS A 175 -12.80 -34.63 -38.84
CA LYS A 175 -12.92 -35.56 -39.98
C LYS A 175 -13.03 -34.82 -41.32
N CYS A 176 -13.74 -33.70 -41.38
CA CYS A 176 -13.98 -32.95 -42.61
C CYS A 176 -13.01 -31.78 -42.83
N HIS A 177 -11.84 -31.77 -42.19
CA HIS A 177 -10.93 -30.61 -42.13
C HIS A 177 -10.57 -30.01 -43.50
N GLU A 178 -10.53 -30.80 -44.58
CA GLU A 178 -10.21 -30.30 -45.94
C GLU A 178 -11.23 -29.30 -46.47
N LYS A 179 -12.52 -29.48 -46.16
CA LYS A 179 -13.63 -28.66 -46.67
C LYS A 179 -14.36 -27.85 -45.59
N PHE A 180 -14.07 -28.13 -44.31
CA PHE A 180 -14.79 -27.54 -43.18
C PHE A 180 -14.67 -26.01 -43.10
N HIS A 181 -13.52 -25.47 -43.49
CA HIS A 181 -13.25 -24.03 -43.54
C HIS A 181 -14.28 -23.23 -44.35
N LEU A 182 -14.94 -23.83 -45.35
CA LEU A 182 -15.91 -23.16 -46.21
C LEU A 182 -17.21 -22.75 -45.49
N ILE A 183 -17.58 -23.44 -44.40
CA ILE A 183 -18.87 -23.22 -43.72
C ILE A 183 -18.79 -23.16 -42.18
N SER A 184 -17.60 -23.35 -41.61
CA SER A 184 -17.34 -23.38 -40.16
C SER A 184 -17.90 -22.18 -39.36
N GLU A 185 -17.89 -20.97 -39.94
CA GLU A 185 -18.33 -19.73 -39.30
C GLU A 185 -19.78 -19.78 -38.78
N ASN A 186 -20.63 -20.59 -39.42
CA ASN A 186 -22.04 -20.76 -39.04
C ASN A 186 -22.24 -21.33 -37.63
N LEU A 187 -21.21 -21.97 -37.07
CA LEU A 187 -21.26 -22.62 -35.76
C LEU A 187 -20.69 -21.76 -34.63
N ILE A 188 -19.92 -20.71 -34.94
CA ILE A 188 -19.21 -19.89 -33.95
C ILE A 188 -20.19 -19.27 -32.95
N LYS A 189 -21.20 -18.55 -33.46
CA LYS A 189 -22.21 -17.88 -32.61
C LYS A 189 -23.04 -18.87 -31.77
N PRO A 190 -23.59 -19.98 -32.33
CA PRO A 190 -24.25 -21.01 -31.52
C PRO A 190 -23.38 -21.58 -30.39
N ILE A 191 -22.10 -21.83 -30.65
CA ILE A 191 -21.18 -22.39 -29.66
C ILE A 191 -20.88 -21.36 -28.56
N ILE A 192 -20.60 -20.10 -28.91
CA ILE A 192 -20.38 -19.01 -27.94
C ILE A 192 -21.58 -18.85 -27.00
N GLU A 193 -22.80 -18.97 -27.52
CA GLU A 193 -23.99 -18.92 -26.69
C GLU A 193 -24.07 -20.11 -25.72
N THR A 194 -23.65 -21.28 -26.16
CA THR A 194 -23.61 -22.50 -25.35
C THR A 194 -22.51 -22.48 -24.29
N MET A 195 -21.41 -21.76 -24.53
CA MET A 195 -20.38 -21.52 -23.52
C MET A 195 -20.89 -20.77 -22.30
N LYS A 196 -22.04 -20.09 -22.38
CA LYS A 196 -22.67 -19.37 -21.24
C LYS A 196 -23.65 -20.23 -20.44
N HIS A 197 -23.79 -21.51 -20.77
CA HIS A 197 -24.76 -22.39 -20.15
C HIS A 197 -24.51 -22.61 -18.65
N GLN A 198 -25.57 -22.84 -17.87
CA GLN A 198 -25.48 -23.01 -16.41
C GLN A 198 -24.64 -24.23 -15.96
N HIS A 199 -24.65 -25.32 -16.73
CA HIS A 199 -23.92 -26.55 -16.40
C HIS A 199 -22.49 -26.53 -16.96
N ALA A 200 -21.50 -26.70 -16.07
CA ALA A 200 -20.08 -26.65 -16.42
C ALA A 200 -19.69 -27.66 -17.51
N LYS A 201 -20.19 -28.91 -17.45
CA LYS A 201 -19.91 -29.94 -18.47
C LYS A 201 -20.30 -29.48 -19.88
N VAL A 202 -21.43 -28.77 -20.02
CA VAL A 202 -21.87 -28.23 -21.31
C VAL A 202 -20.93 -27.12 -21.77
N ARG A 203 -20.50 -26.24 -20.85
CA ARG A 203 -19.54 -25.17 -21.17
C ARG A 203 -18.19 -25.73 -21.62
N VAL A 204 -17.69 -26.77 -20.96
CA VAL A 204 -16.44 -27.46 -21.33
C VAL A 204 -16.54 -28.02 -22.75
N GLU A 205 -17.60 -28.77 -23.07
CA GLU A 205 -17.78 -29.31 -24.42
C GLU A 205 -17.94 -28.20 -25.47
N ALA A 206 -18.61 -27.10 -25.13
CA ALA A 206 -18.72 -25.95 -26.04
C ALA A 206 -17.36 -25.29 -26.29
N ILE A 207 -16.51 -25.14 -25.27
CA ILE A 207 -15.15 -24.60 -25.43
C ILE A 207 -14.31 -25.52 -26.31
N ASN A 208 -14.34 -26.83 -26.07
CA ASN A 208 -13.64 -27.82 -26.88
C ASN A 208 -14.14 -27.81 -28.35
N ALA A 209 -15.45 -27.69 -28.54
CA ALA A 209 -16.05 -27.55 -29.86
C ALA A 209 -15.60 -26.28 -30.58
N LEU A 210 -15.59 -25.12 -29.90
CA LEU A 210 -15.07 -23.89 -30.47
C LEU A 210 -13.60 -24.03 -30.89
N GLY A 211 -12.81 -24.67 -30.01
CA GLY A 211 -11.42 -25.02 -30.26
C GLY A 211 -11.20 -25.75 -31.57
N ASN A 212 -11.92 -26.86 -31.76
CA ASN A 212 -11.81 -27.69 -32.95
C ASN A 212 -12.40 -27.01 -34.20
N VAL A 213 -13.53 -26.32 -34.06
CA VAL A 213 -14.17 -25.60 -35.17
C VAL A 213 -13.23 -24.55 -35.77
N ILE A 214 -12.51 -23.81 -34.93
CA ILE A 214 -11.57 -22.79 -35.40
C ILE A 214 -10.29 -23.43 -35.94
N ARG A 215 -9.79 -24.46 -35.26
CA ARG A 215 -8.58 -25.19 -35.66
C ARG A 215 -8.69 -25.75 -37.08
N TYR A 216 -9.81 -26.39 -37.39
CA TYR A 216 -10.07 -27.04 -38.69
C TYR A 216 -10.91 -26.18 -39.65
N GLY A 217 -11.32 -24.99 -39.22
CA GLY A 217 -12.20 -24.08 -39.96
C GLY A 217 -11.47 -22.85 -40.52
N ASN A 218 -12.21 -21.74 -40.64
CA ASN A 218 -11.64 -20.46 -41.02
C ASN A 218 -10.98 -19.79 -39.80
N ASN A 219 -9.67 -19.57 -39.85
CA ASN A 219 -8.91 -19.01 -38.72
C ASN A 219 -9.28 -17.53 -38.44
N LYS A 220 -9.99 -16.82 -39.32
CA LYS A 220 -10.51 -15.47 -39.03
C LYS A 220 -11.44 -15.44 -37.82
N SER A 221 -12.16 -16.53 -37.55
CA SER A 221 -13.06 -16.65 -36.40
C SER A 221 -12.35 -16.69 -35.05
N VAL A 222 -11.01 -16.69 -35.02
CA VAL A 222 -10.25 -16.44 -33.79
C VAL A 222 -10.68 -15.10 -33.20
N GLU A 223 -10.78 -14.04 -34.00
CA GLU A 223 -11.10 -12.68 -33.52
C GLU A 223 -12.45 -12.62 -32.79
N ASP A 224 -13.47 -13.31 -33.33
CA ASP A 224 -14.80 -13.41 -32.73
C ASP A 224 -14.82 -14.17 -31.39
N SER A 225 -13.77 -14.94 -31.11
CA SER A 225 -13.74 -15.93 -30.04
C SER A 225 -12.88 -15.52 -28.84
N ILE A 226 -11.97 -14.57 -29.01
CA ILE A 226 -11.04 -14.13 -27.94
C ILE A 226 -11.80 -13.57 -26.74
N SER A 227 -12.72 -12.63 -26.94
CA SER A 227 -13.47 -12.03 -25.83
C SER A 227 -14.37 -13.04 -25.10
N PRO A 228 -15.17 -13.89 -25.80
CA PRO A 228 -15.90 -14.98 -25.15
C PRO A 228 -15.04 -15.95 -24.34
N LEU A 229 -13.84 -16.31 -24.83
CA LEU A 229 -12.90 -17.16 -24.10
C LEU A 229 -12.29 -16.44 -22.90
N ALA A 230 -11.92 -15.17 -23.03
CA ALA A 230 -11.41 -14.36 -21.93
C ALA A 230 -12.40 -14.32 -20.75
N GLN A 231 -13.70 -14.18 -21.05
CA GLN A 231 -14.76 -14.18 -20.04
C GLN A 231 -14.89 -15.52 -19.28
N ARG A 232 -14.32 -16.62 -19.76
CA ARG A 232 -14.32 -17.91 -19.06
C ARG A 232 -13.23 -18.03 -18.00
N PHE A 233 -12.23 -17.15 -17.97
CA PHE A 233 -11.28 -17.10 -16.84
C PHE A 233 -11.92 -16.62 -15.53
N PHE A 234 -13.11 -16.03 -15.59
CA PHE A 234 -13.91 -15.66 -14.42
C PHE A 234 -14.91 -16.77 -14.01
N ASP A 235 -14.88 -17.94 -14.66
CA ASP A 235 -15.76 -19.05 -14.30
C ASP A 235 -15.35 -19.67 -12.95
N HIS A 236 -16.32 -19.92 -12.07
CA HIS A 236 -16.07 -20.56 -10.78
C HIS A 236 -15.61 -22.02 -10.90
N THR A 237 -15.86 -22.68 -12.03
CA THR A 237 -15.48 -24.07 -12.24
C THR A 237 -14.11 -24.15 -12.91
N SER A 238 -13.12 -24.72 -12.21
CA SER A 238 -11.75 -24.88 -12.70
C SER A 238 -11.65 -25.63 -14.03
N THR A 239 -12.45 -26.68 -14.24
CA THR A 239 -12.44 -27.46 -15.49
C THR A 239 -12.85 -26.65 -16.72
N VAL A 240 -13.66 -25.60 -16.55
CA VAL A 240 -14.01 -24.67 -17.63
C VAL A 240 -12.81 -23.81 -17.99
N ARG A 241 -12.10 -23.28 -16.98
CA ARG A 241 -10.88 -22.48 -17.18
C ARG A 241 -9.76 -23.32 -17.82
N LEU A 242 -9.58 -24.56 -17.36
CA LEU A 242 -8.65 -25.52 -17.93
C LEU A 242 -8.95 -25.84 -19.41
N ALA A 243 -10.23 -25.98 -19.78
CA ALA A 243 -10.63 -26.18 -21.17
C ALA A 243 -10.18 -25.02 -22.08
N VAL A 244 -10.26 -23.78 -21.60
CA VAL A 244 -9.78 -22.60 -22.35
C VAL A 244 -8.26 -22.69 -22.54
N ILE A 245 -7.51 -22.99 -21.48
CA ILE A 245 -6.04 -23.12 -21.55
C ILE A 245 -5.63 -24.18 -22.57
N ASN A 246 -6.25 -25.35 -22.52
CA ASN A 246 -5.98 -26.42 -23.48
C ASN A 246 -6.28 -26.01 -24.92
N VAL A 247 -7.46 -25.41 -25.17
CA VAL A 247 -7.84 -24.95 -26.51
C VAL A 247 -6.87 -23.91 -27.04
N VAL A 248 -6.52 -22.90 -26.25
CA VAL A 248 -5.61 -21.84 -26.67
C VAL A 248 -4.19 -22.38 -26.87
N GLY A 249 -3.68 -23.24 -25.98
CA GLY A 249 -2.37 -23.86 -26.15
C GLY A 249 -2.30 -24.72 -27.42
N ILE A 250 -3.33 -25.51 -27.70
CA ILE A 250 -3.45 -26.26 -28.96
C ILE A 250 -3.49 -25.33 -30.16
N TRP A 251 -4.17 -24.18 -30.10
CA TRP A 251 -4.12 -23.22 -31.20
C TRP A 251 -2.73 -22.64 -31.40
N MET A 252 -2.03 -22.27 -30.32
CA MET A 252 -0.67 -21.77 -30.41
C MET A 252 0.32 -22.81 -30.92
N LEU A 253 0.06 -24.11 -30.71
CA LEU A 253 0.86 -25.19 -31.28
C LEU A 253 0.46 -25.50 -32.72
N GLU A 254 -0.82 -25.68 -33.01
CA GLU A 254 -1.28 -26.45 -34.18
C GLU A 254 -2.19 -25.67 -35.15
N LEU A 255 -2.58 -24.42 -34.84
CA LEU A 255 -3.35 -23.61 -35.77
C LEU A 255 -2.52 -23.26 -37.01
N ARG A 256 -3.13 -23.37 -38.19
CA ARG A 256 -2.44 -23.18 -39.49
C ARG A 256 -1.84 -21.78 -39.61
N ASP A 257 -2.63 -20.75 -39.30
CA ASP A 257 -2.20 -19.34 -39.33
C ASP A 257 -1.92 -18.78 -37.92
N ARG A 258 -1.34 -19.58 -37.02
CA ARG A 258 -1.07 -19.18 -35.62
C ARG A 258 -0.27 -17.88 -35.47
N TYR A 259 0.64 -17.60 -36.40
CA TYR A 259 1.53 -16.43 -36.36
C TYR A 259 0.75 -15.11 -36.38
N SER A 260 -0.33 -15.04 -37.15
CA SER A 260 -1.19 -13.86 -37.27
C SER A 260 -1.91 -13.54 -35.95
N TYR A 261 -2.21 -14.56 -35.13
CA TYR A 261 -3.05 -14.44 -33.95
C TYR A 261 -2.32 -14.64 -32.61
N PHE A 262 -0.99 -14.82 -32.60
CA PHE A 262 -0.23 -15.00 -31.34
C PHE A 262 -0.50 -13.89 -30.33
N HIS A 263 -0.49 -12.62 -30.75
CA HIS A 263 -0.81 -11.48 -29.87
C HIS A 263 -2.17 -11.57 -29.17
N MET A 264 -3.16 -12.28 -29.73
CA MET A 264 -4.47 -12.46 -29.10
C MET A 264 -4.52 -13.69 -28.19
N MET A 265 -3.79 -14.75 -28.55
CA MET A 265 -3.77 -16.01 -27.80
C MET A 265 -2.83 -15.94 -26.57
N LEU A 266 -1.73 -15.20 -26.68
CA LEU A 266 -0.74 -15.02 -25.62
C LEU A 266 -1.37 -14.55 -24.29
N PRO A 267 -2.18 -13.47 -24.24
CA PRO A 267 -2.87 -13.05 -23.03
C PRO A 267 -3.72 -14.15 -22.40
N LEU A 268 -4.43 -14.94 -23.21
CA LEU A 268 -5.32 -15.98 -22.71
C LEU A 268 -4.51 -17.14 -22.10
N LEU A 269 -3.49 -17.63 -22.78
CA LEU A 269 -2.66 -18.72 -22.25
C LEU A 269 -1.91 -18.29 -20.98
N LEU A 270 -1.24 -17.14 -21.02
CA LEU A 270 -0.39 -16.67 -19.93
C LEU A 270 -1.18 -16.27 -18.67
N THR A 271 -2.47 -15.94 -18.80
CA THR A 271 -3.35 -15.72 -17.65
C THR A 271 -3.45 -16.97 -16.76
N GLY A 272 -3.27 -18.17 -17.33
CA GLY A 272 -3.32 -19.44 -16.60
C GLY A 272 -2.24 -19.59 -15.51
N TYR A 273 -1.09 -18.91 -15.63
CA TYR A 273 -0.08 -18.86 -14.57
C TYR A 273 -0.60 -18.27 -13.25
N THR A 274 -1.66 -17.48 -13.32
CA THR A 274 -2.24 -16.78 -12.17
C THR A 274 -3.51 -17.44 -11.64
N ASP A 275 -3.81 -18.65 -12.11
CA ASP A 275 -4.94 -19.42 -11.61
C ASP A 275 -4.67 -19.94 -10.19
N GLU A 276 -5.72 -20.06 -9.39
CA GLU A 276 -5.67 -20.60 -8.03
C GLU A 276 -5.39 -22.12 -8.03
N ILE A 277 -5.79 -22.83 -9.09
CA ILE A 277 -5.62 -24.28 -9.22
C ILE A 277 -4.25 -24.61 -9.84
N GLU A 278 -3.51 -25.48 -9.14
CA GLU A 278 -2.17 -25.92 -9.55
C GLU A 278 -2.15 -26.62 -10.90
N GLU A 279 -3.08 -27.55 -11.16
CA GLU A 279 -3.22 -28.24 -12.44
C GLU A 279 -3.29 -27.28 -13.63
N ILE A 280 -3.96 -26.14 -13.48
CA ILE A 280 -4.07 -25.13 -14.54
C ILE A 280 -2.72 -24.45 -14.75
N ARG A 281 -2.03 -24.08 -13.68
CA ARG A 281 -0.69 -23.46 -13.77
C ARG A 281 0.32 -24.40 -14.43
N GLU A 282 0.34 -25.67 -14.04
CA GLU A 282 1.22 -26.70 -14.62
C GLU A 282 0.90 -26.95 -16.10
N THR A 283 -0.38 -27.05 -16.44
CA THR A 283 -0.82 -27.22 -17.84
C THR A 283 -0.43 -26.02 -18.69
N THR A 284 -0.62 -24.80 -18.17
CA THR A 284 -0.16 -23.58 -18.83
C THR A 284 1.35 -23.59 -19.04
N ASP A 285 2.12 -23.97 -18.02
CA ASP A 285 3.59 -24.01 -18.11
C ASP A 285 4.07 -24.99 -19.17
N SER A 286 3.54 -26.22 -19.17
CA SER A 286 3.86 -27.24 -20.16
C SER A 286 3.50 -26.79 -21.59
N LEU A 287 2.28 -26.30 -21.80
CA LEU A 287 1.84 -25.85 -23.13
C LEU A 287 2.66 -24.66 -23.61
N TRP A 288 2.94 -23.69 -22.73
CA TRP A 288 3.72 -22.53 -23.08
C TRP A 288 5.16 -22.89 -23.44
N TRP A 289 5.76 -23.81 -22.67
CA TRP A 289 7.09 -24.34 -22.96
C TRP A 289 7.14 -25.01 -24.34
N ASP A 290 6.18 -25.88 -24.64
CA ASP A 290 6.10 -26.57 -25.93
C ASP A 290 5.88 -25.59 -27.10
N VAL A 291 5.07 -24.55 -26.91
CA VAL A 291 4.87 -23.47 -27.88
C VAL A 291 6.20 -22.78 -28.19
N GLY A 292 6.98 -22.46 -27.16
CA GLY A 292 8.30 -21.88 -27.32
C GLY A 292 9.27 -22.79 -28.07
N LEU A 293 9.36 -24.07 -27.70
CA LEU A 293 10.20 -25.04 -28.41
C LEU A 293 9.81 -25.18 -29.88
N LYS A 294 8.51 -25.20 -30.16
CA LYS A 294 8.01 -25.28 -31.54
C LYS A 294 8.37 -24.02 -32.33
N TYR A 295 8.21 -22.85 -31.74
CA TYR A 295 8.57 -21.59 -32.38
C TYR A 295 10.08 -21.51 -32.66
N GLU A 296 10.91 -21.91 -31.69
CA GLU A 296 12.36 -21.94 -31.83
C GLU A 296 12.78 -22.85 -33.00
N LYS A 297 12.22 -24.05 -33.08
CA LYS A 297 12.48 -25.01 -34.15
C LYS A 297 12.05 -24.49 -35.54
N GLU A 298 10.95 -23.77 -35.61
CA GLU A 298 10.43 -23.23 -36.88
C GLU A 298 11.20 -21.99 -37.37
N ASN A 299 11.89 -21.29 -36.47
CA ASN A 299 12.59 -20.04 -36.74
C ASN A 299 14.10 -20.16 -36.43
N GLU A 300 14.67 -21.37 -36.54
CA GLU A 300 16.05 -21.66 -36.16
C GLU A 300 17.07 -20.75 -36.88
N GLU A 301 16.86 -20.49 -38.17
CA GLU A 301 17.73 -19.60 -38.96
C GLU A 301 17.68 -18.14 -38.47
N ASP A 302 16.49 -17.63 -38.14
CA ASP A 302 16.31 -16.26 -37.61
C ASP A 302 16.90 -16.11 -36.19
N LEU A 303 16.90 -17.20 -35.42
CA LEU A 303 17.33 -17.22 -34.01
C LEU A 303 18.75 -17.74 -33.81
N LYS A 304 19.45 -18.10 -34.90
CA LYS A 304 20.75 -18.78 -34.89
C LYS A 304 21.77 -18.10 -33.98
N ASP A 305 21.88 -16.78 -34.04
CA ASP A 305 22.85 -16.04 -33.21
C ASP A 305 22.49 -16.12 -31.72
N GLN A 306 21.21 -16.05 -31.37
CA GLN A 306 20.75 -16.16 -29.99
C GLN A 306 20.88 -17.59 -29.44
N ILE A 307 20.76 -18.59 -30.31
CA ILE A 307 20.97 -20.01 -29.98
C ILE A 307 22.47 -20.27 -29.74
N ASN A 308 23.33 -19.78 -30.63
CA ASN A 308 24.78 -19.98 -30.53
C ASN A 308 25.42 -19.16 -29.40
N PHE A 309 24.88 -17.98 -29.12
CA PHE A 309 25.36 -17.04 -28.12
C PHE A 309 24.22 -16.64 -27.17
N PRO A 310 23.77 -17.56 -26.30
CA PRO A 310 22.65 -17.29 -25.40
C PRO A 310 23.00 -16.16 -24.43
N ASN A 311 22.22 -15.09 -24.45
CA ASN A 311 22.31 -14.04 -23.43
C ASN A 311 21.76 -14.59 -22.12
N ILE A 312 22.63 -14.92 -21.16
CA ILE A 312 22.25 -15.41 -19.83
C ILE A 312 22.30 -14.22 -18.86
N PRO A 313 21.17 -13.83 -18.25
CA PRO A 313 21.15 -12.75 -17.26
C PRO A 313 22.11 -13.07 -16.11
N LYS A 314 22.90 -12.08 -15.68
CA LYS A 314 23.81 -12.21 -14.52
C LYS A 314 23.05 -12.47 -13.21
N LYS A 315 21.82 -11.98 -13.15
CA LYS A 315 20.90 -12.08 -12.02
C LYS A 315 19.52 -12.42 -12.55
N TYR A 316 18.75 -13.15 -11.74
CA TYR A 316 17.38 -13.54 -12.07
C TYR A 316 16.51 -13.42 -10.82
N PRO A 317 15.22 -13.03 -10.94
CA PRO A 317 14.32 -13.02 -9.79
C PRO A 317 14.26 -14.39 -9.09
N PRO A 318 14.27 -14.44 -7.75
CA PRO A 318 14.20 -15.69 -7.02
C PRO A 318 12.87 -16.41 -7.30
N ASN A 319 12.91 -17.74 -7.32
CA ASN A 319 11.74 -18.62 -7.52
C ASN A 319 11.07 -18.53 -8.90
N LEU A 320 11.69 -17.89 -9.88
CA LEU A 320 11.23 -17.92 -11.27
C LEU A 320 12.16 -18.78 -12.12
N THR A 321 11.58 -19.62 -12.96
CA THR A 321 12.30 -20.37 -13.98
C THR A 321 12.47 -19.50 -15.21
N ARG A 322 13.61 -19.58 -15.87
CA ARG A 322 13.81 -18.83 -17.11
C ARG A 322 13.02 -19.46 -18.28
N PRO A 323 12.16 -18.72 -19.00
CA PRO A 323 11.47 -19.24 -20.17
C PRO A 323 12.45 -19.57 -21.30
N ASN A 324 12.12 -20.56 -22.13
CA ASN A 324 12.92 -20.90 -23.31
C ASN A 324 12.96 -19.73 -24.32
N LEU A 325 13.90 -19.81 -25.29
CA LEU A 325 14.13 -18.70 -26.23
C LEU A 325 12.89 -18.39 -27.07
N GLY A 326 12.18 -19.41 -27.57
CA GLY A 326 10.96 -19.20 -28.34
C GLY A 326 9.85 -18.47 -27.57
N CYS A 327 9.64 -18.80 -26.28
CA CYS A 327 8.70 -18.09 -25.41
C CYS A 327 9.04 -16.59 -25.33
N ARG A 328 10.31 -16.27 -25.05
CA ARG A 328 10.79 -14.89 -24.90
C ARG A 328 10.65 -14.10 -26.19
N GLU A 329 11.00 -14.70 -27.34
CA GLU A 329 10.86 -14.07 -28.65
C GLU A 329 9.41 -13.85 -29.06
N LEU A 330 8.51 -14.78 -28.73
CA LEU A 330 7.07 -14.61 -28.94
C LEU A 330 6.52 -13.42 -28.15
N VAL A 331 6.89 -13.28 -26.88
CA VAL A 331 6.47 -12.13 -26.07
C VAL A 331 7.06 -10.84 -26.64
N LYS A 332 8.37 -10.78 -26.87
CA LYS A 332 9.06 -9.63 -27.47
C LYS A 332 8.36 -9.11 -28.74
N ARG A 333 8.01 -10.00 -29.67
CA ARG A 333 7.38 -9.62 -30.96
C ARG A 333 5.94 -9.13 -30.81
N ASN A 334 5.22 -9.57 -29.78
CA ASN A 334 3.79 -9.30 -29.62
C ASN A 334 3.46 -8.29 -28.52
N LEU A 335 4.42 -7.93 -27.65
CA LEU A 335 4.20 -7.12 -26.46
C LEU A 335 3.55 -5.75 -26.79
N ILE A 336 4.01 -5.07 -27.85
CA ILE A 336 3.44 -3.78 -28.28
C ILE A 336 1.95 -3.83 -28.63
N ARG A 337 1.45 -4.99 -29.09
CA ARG A 337 0.03 -5.18 -29.43
C ARG A 337 -0.82 -5.48 -28.20
N ILE A 338 -0.21 -6.00 -27.14
CA ILE A 338 -0.90 -6.44 -25.92
C ILE A 338 -0.96 -5.30 -24.89
N LEU A 339 0.11 -4.53 -24.73
CA LEU A 339 0.22 -3.47 -23.71
C LEU A 339 -0.91 -2.43 -23.74
N PRO A 340 -1.41 -1.95 -24.91
CA PRO A 340 -2.50 -0.98 -24.94
C PRO A 340 -3.77 -1.47 -24.27
N ALA A 341 -4.11 -2.77 -24.41
CA ALA A 341 -5.27 -3.36 -23.77
C ALA A 341 -5.07 -3.44 -22.25
N ILE A 342 -3.91 -3.93 -21.80
CA ILE A 342 -3.55 -3.99 -20.37
C ILE A 342 -3.60 -2.61 -19.73
N ARG A 343 -3.11 -1.58 -20.41
CA ARG A 343 -3.17 -0.19 -19.92
C ARG A 343 -4.61 0.23 -19.65
N ASN A 344 -5.51 -0.02 -20.61
CA ASN A 344 -6.90 0.38 -20.47
C ASN A 344 -7.55 -0.40 -19.33
N ASP A 345 -7.34 -1.73 -19.28
CA ASP A 345 -7.91 -2.62 -18.28
C ASP A 345 -7.40 -2.31 -16.87
N LEU A 346 -6.14 -1.89 -16.69
CA LEU A 346 -5.58 -1.48 -15.40
C LEU A 346 -6.17 -0.18 -14.86
N THR A 347 -6.78 0.63 -15.71
CA THR A 347 -7.45 1.89 -15.31
C THR A 347 -8.97 1.79 -15.39
N ASP A 348 -9.51 0.61 -15.67
CA ASP A 348 -10.94 0.38 -15.80
C ASP A 348 -11.62 0.34 -14.42
N TRP A 349 -12.90 0.72 -14.38
CA TRP A 349 -13.68 0.72 -13.15
C TRP A 349 -13.97 -0.70 -12.62
N VAL A 350 -13.90 -1.73 -13.47
CA VAL A 350 -14.11 -3.13 -13.10
C VAL A 350 -12.90 -3.72 -12.37
N VAL A 351 -13.04 -3.92 -11.06
CA VAL A 351 -12.00 -4.46 -10.16
C VAL A 351 -11.41 -5.79 -10.65
N SER A 352 -12.25 -6.76 -11.03
CA SER A 352 -11.78 -8.07 -11.47
C SER A 352 -10.95 -8.00 -12.76
N GLY A 353 -11.26 -7.02 -13.63
CA GLY A 353 -10.47 -6.71 -14.82
C GLY A 353 -9.10 -6.15 -14.45
N ARG A 354 -9.04 -5.14 -13.57
CA ARG A 354 -7.78 -4.57 -13.07
C ARG A 354 -6.87 -5.63 -12.44
N ILE A 355 -7.43 -6.52 -11.62
CA ILE A 355 -6.68 -7.62 -11.00
C ILE A 355 -6.06 -8.52 -12.08
N LYS A 356 -6.85 -8.98 -13.06
CA LYS A 356 -6.34 -9.85 -14.14
C LYS A 356 -5.31 -9.16 -15.03
N ALA A 357 -5.51 -7.88 -15.34
CA ALA A 357 -4.56 -7.09 -16.11
C ALA A 357 -3.23 -6.91 -15.35
N SER A 358 -3.26 -6.65 -14.04
CA SER A 358 -2.06 -6.54 -13.21
C SER A 358 -1.28 -7.85 -13.13
N GLN A 359 -1.99 -8.97 -12.94
CA GLN A 359 -1.48 -10.33 -12.96
C GLN A 359 -0.80 -10.66 -14.30
N LEU A 360 -1.48 -10.39 -15.42
CA LEU A 360 -0.93 -10.64 -16.75
C LEU A 360 0.31 -9.77 -17.03
N LEU A 361 0.31 -8.50 -16.61
CA LEU A 361 1.49 -7.64 -16.76
C LEU A 361 2.70 -8.17 -15.99
N THR A 362 2.50 -8.74 -14.80
CA THR A 362 3.56 -9.41 -14.04
C THR A 362 4.14 -10.57 -14.84
N ILE A 363 3.31 -11.45 -15.39
CA ILE A 363 3.78 -12.57 -16.22
C ILE A 363 4.50 -12.06 -17.48
N LEU A 364 3.95 -11.08 -18.18
CA LEU A 364 4.59 -10.51 -19.38
C LEU A 364 5.95 -9.87 -19.06
N SER A 365 6.09 -9.18 -17.92
CA SER A 365 7.38 -8.60 -17.52
C SER A 365 8.45 -9.66 -17.23
N TRP A 366 8.05 -10.80 -16.67
CA TRP A 366 8.93 -11.94 -16.47
C TRP A 366 9.32 -12.59 -17.81
N GLN A 367 8.34 -12.79 -18.69
CA GLN A 367 8.55 -13.47 -19.97
C GLN A 367 9.29 -12.60 -21.01
N ALA A 368 9.18 -11.27 -20.92
CA ALA A 368 9.87 -10.34 -21.82
C ALA A 368 11.35 -10.14 -21.46
N GLU A 369 11.75 -10.38 -20.20
CA GLU A 369 13.09 -10.06 -19.69
C GLU A 369 13.53 -8.62 -20.08
N GLU A 370 14.76 -8.45 -20.58
CA GLU A 370 15.34 -7.15 -20.97
C GLU A 370 14.57 -6.48 -22.11
N THR A 371 13.79 -7.22 -22.90
CA THR A 371 13.08 -6.69 -24.07
C THR A 371 11.93 -5.74 -23.70
N ILE A 372 11.46 -5.80 -22.45
CA ILE A 372 10.48 -4.83 -21.92
C ILE A 372 11.00 -3.39 -21.98
N THR A 373 12.33 -3.20 -22.06
CA THR A 373 12.98 -1.89 -22.23
C THR A 373 12.37 -1.07 -23.37
N GLN A 374 11.93 -1.72 -24.47
CA GLN A 374 11.32 -1.05 -25.63
C GLN A 374 9.99 -0.35 -25.33
N HIS A 375 9.30 -0.76 -24.26
CA HIS A 375 7.99 -0.24 -23.87
C HIS A 375 8.01 0.29 -22.43
N LEU A 376 9.20 0.57 -21.91
CA LEU A 376 9.41 0.85 -20.50
C LEU A 376 8.74 2.14 -20.05
N GLU A 377 8.80 3.21 -20.84
CA GLU A 377 8.19 4.50 -20.50
C GLU A 377 6.68 4.37 -20.30
N ASP A 378 5.98 3.80 -21.29
CA ASP A 378 4.55 3.51 -21.19
C ASP A 378 4.24 2.57 -20.02
N THR A 379 5.04 1.52 -19.83
CA THR A 379 4.84 0.55 -18.74
C THR A 379 4.97 1.21 -17.36
N LEU A 380 6.01 2.02 -17.13
CA LEU A 380 6.23 2.75 -15.87
C LEU A 380 5.12 3.77 -15.61
N GLN A 381 4.63 4.45 -16.65
CA GLN A 381 3.52 5.38 -16.51
C GLN A 381 2.25 4.66 -16.04
N VAL A 382 1.93 3.50 -16.62
CA VAL A 382 0.77 2.70 -16.22
C VAL A 382 0.94 2.13 -14.82
N CYS A 383 2.12 1.59 -14.48
CA CYS A 383 2.43 1.11 -13.14
C CYS A 383 2.28 2.22 -12.09
N SER A 384 2.70 3.46 -12.38
CA SER A 384 2.59 4.58 -11.44
C SER A 384 1.14 4.88 -11.06
N LYS A 385 0.20 4.73 -12.01
CA LYS A 385 -1.24 4.88 -11.77
C LYS A 385 -1.81 3.69 -11.00
N ALA A 386 -1.41 2.47 -11.35
CA ALA A 386 -1.89 1.27 -10.69
C ALA A 386 -1.33 1.07 -9.26
N LEU A 387 -0.19 1.70 -8.94
CA LEU A 387 0.39 1.68 -7.58
C LEU A 387 -0.41 2.50 -6.56
N VAL A 388 -1.35 3.33 -7.01
CA VAL A 388 -2.28 4.08 -6.15
C VAL A 388 -3.71 3.55 -6.23
N ASP A 389 -3.93 2.37 -6.82
CA ASP A 389 -5.22 1.68 -6.83
C ASP A 389 -5.71 1.42 -5.39
N ASP A 390 -7.03 1.35 -5.19
CA ASP A 390 -7.64 1.03 -3.90
C ASP A 390 -7.40 -0.44 -3.51
N GLU A 391 -7.32 -1.33 -4.50
CA GLU A 391 -7.17 -2.77 -4.30
C GLU A 391 -5.71 -3.17 -4.03
N SER A 392 -5.45 -3.79 -2.88
CA SER A 392 -4.10 -4.20 -2.47
C SER A 392 -3.48 -5.23 -3.43
N ILE A 393 -4.29 -6.13 -3.98
CA ILE A 393 -3.85 -7.17 -4.92
C ILE A 393 -3.27 -6.54 -6.19
N VAL A 394 -3.91 -5.49 -6.72
CA VAL A 394 -3.41 -4.77 -7.90
C VAL A 394 -2.03 -4.18 -7.59
N ARG A 395 -1.89 -3.48 -6.46
CA ARG A 395 -0.62 -2.89 -6.03
C ARG A 395 0.47 -3.96 -5.84
N GLU A 396 0.14 -5.11 -5.26
CA GLU A 396 1.07 -6.23 -5.04
C GLU A 396 1.59 -6.81 -6.37
N GLN A 397 0.71 -7.04 -7.35
CA GLN A 397 1.13 -7.56 -8.65
C GLN A 397 1.98 -6.54 -9.42
N ILE A 398 1.61 -5.26 -9.38
CA ILE A 398 2.43 -4.21 -9.99
C ILE A 398 3.80 -4.08 -9.31
N ASN A 399 3.89 -4.27 -7.99
CA ASN A 399 5.19 -4.37 -7.31
C ASN A 399 6.02 -5.54 -7.88
N LYS A 400 5.43 -6.73 -8.10
CA LYS A 400 6.13 -7.87 -8.72
C LYS A 400 6.59 -7.57 -10.14
N THR A 401 5.76 -6.90 -10.94
CA THR A 401 6.12 -6.41 -12.27
C THR A 401 7.35 -5.51 -12.22
N LEU A 402 7.38 -4.54 -11.30
CA LEU A 402 8.48 -3.59 -11.16
C LEU A 402 9.75 -4.26 -10.62
N ILE A 403 9.62 -5.25 -9.73
CA ILE A 403 10.75 -6.07 -9.29
C ILE A 403 11.38 -6.78 -10.50
N ASN A 404 10.59 -7.43 -11.34
CA ASN A 404 11.08 -8.06 -12.57
C ASN A 404 11.80 -7.05 -13.47
N ILE A 405 11.22 -5.86 -13.68
CA ILE A 405 11.86 -4.79 -14.45
C ILE A 405 13.20 -4.38 -13.81
N GLY A 406 13.29 -4.27 -12.48
CA GLY A 406 14.54 -3.96 -11.78
C GLY A 406 15.64 -5.02 -11.97
N TYR A 407 15.25 -6.29 -12.12
CA TYR A 407 16.19 -7.39 -12.42
C TYR A 407 16.68 -7.35 -13.88
N PHE A 408 15.81 -7.02 -14.84
CA PHE A 408 16.14 -7.13 -16.26
C PHE A 408 16.60 -5.83 -16.92
N VAL A 409 16.29 -4.67 -16.33
CA VAL A 409 16.59 -3.35 -16.89
C VAL A 409 17.54 -2.59 -15.97
N SER A 410 18.62 -2.06 -16.54
CA SER A 410 19.59 -1.25 -15.81
C SER A 410 18.96 -0.01 -15.17
N ILE A 411 19.42 0.34 -13.95
CA ILE A 411 19.07 1.57 -13.24
C ILE A 411 19.26 2.83 -14.09
N ASN A 412 20.27 2.85 -14.95
CA ASN A 412 20.54 3.97 -15.86
C ASN A 412 19.37 4.23 -16.81
N ILE A 413 18.64 3.21 -17.21
CA ILE A 413 17.57 3.33 -18.20
C ILE A 413 16.28 3.78 -17.52
N TRP A 414 15.78 3.00 -16.55
CA TRP A 414 14.49 3.31 -15.92
C TRP A 414 14.54 4.61 -15.11
N PHE A 415 15.66 4.92 -14.45
CA PHE A 415 15.77 6.15 -13.66
C PHE A 415 15.72 7.39 -14.55
N ASN A 416 16.40 7.37 -15.71
CA ASN A 416 16.38 8.48 -16.65
C ASN A 416 14.97 8.78 -17.20
N LEU A 417 14.09 7.77 -17.31
CA LEU A 417 12.71 7.95 -17.76
C LEU A 417 11.81 8.60 -16.69
N ILE A 418 12.01 8.25 -15.42
CA ILE A 418 11.15 8.76 -14.33
C ILE A 418 11.71 10.01 -13.66
N ARG A 419 13.00 10.32 -13.82
CA ARG A 419 13.69 11.39 -13.11
C ARG A 419 13.03 12.75 -13.29
N SER A 420 12.80 13.19 -14.53
CA SER A 420 12.19 14.50 -14.81
C SER A 420 10.80 14.62 -14.17
N HIS A 421 10.02 13.53 -14.24
CA HIS A 421 8.69 13.45 -13.63
C HIS A 421 8.74 13.50 -12.10
N LEU A 422 9.69 12.81 -11.47
CA LEU A 422 9.91 12.88 -10.03
C LEU A 422 10.35 14.28 -9.57
N GLU A 423 11.12 14.98 -10.41
CA GLU A 423 11.62 16.32 -10.11
C GLU A 423 10.56 17.41 -10.29
N GLN A 424 9.63 17.27 -11.25
CA GLN A 424 8.66 18.29 -11.63
C GLN A 424 7.24 18.05 -11.07
N THR A 425 6.84 16.79 -10.93
CA THR A 425 5.47 16.39 -10.56
C THR A 425 5.49 15.35 -9.45
N PRO A 426 5.74 15.74 -8.20
CA PRO A 426 5.81 14.81 -7.09
C PRO A 426 4.45 14.17 -6.84
N THR A 427 4.36 12.86 -7.03
CA THR A 427 3.14 12.07 -6.78
C THR A 427 3.48 10.77 -6.06
N LEU A 428 2.55 10.27 -5.26
CA LEU A 428 2.70 8.99 -4.57
C LEU A 428 2.96 7.83 -5.54
N GLY A 429 2.29 7.82 -6.69
CA GLY A 429 2.43 6.77 -7.71
C GLY A 429 3.85 6.69 -8.29
N LEU A 430 4.44 7.85 -8.62
CA LEU A 430 5.82 7.91 -9.11
C LEU A 430 6.83 7.53 -8.03
N LEU A 431 6.64 8.00 -6.79
CA LEU A 431 7.52 7.65 -5.67
C LEU A 431 7.51 6.13 -5.40
N ARG A 432 6.32 5.51 -5.46
CA ARG A 432 6.13 4.06 -5.28
C ARG A 432 6.78 3.19 -6.35
N LEU A 433 7.21 3.75 -7.50
CA LEU A 433 7.99 2.99 -8.49
C LEU A 433 9.38 2.61 -7.95
N ILE A 434 9.98 3.48 -7.12
CA ILE A 434 11.40 3.44 -6.78
C ILE A 434 11.74 2.18 -5.98
N ALA A 435 11.06 1.92 -4.86
CA ALA A 435 11.42 0.80 -3.99
C ALA A 435 11.34 -0.56 -4.71
N PRO A 436 10.25 -0.92 -5.42
CA PRO A 436 10.18 -2.17 -6.17
C PRO A 436 11.25 -2.32 -7.26
N LEU A 437 11.55 -1.25 -8.01
CA LEU A 437 12.62 -1.28 -9.03
C LEU A 437 13.99 -1.51 -8.37
N LEU A 438 14.25 -0.85 -7.24
CA LEU A 438 15.52 -0.99 -6.51
C LEU A 438 15.76 -2.38 -5.92
N ILE A 439 14.71 -3.13 -5.59
CA ILE A 439 14.83 -4.53 -5.13
C ILE A 439 15.57 -5.38 -6.16
N GLY A 440 15.29 -5.18 -7.46
CA GLY A 440 15.92 -5.95 -8.53
C GLY A 440 17.34 -5.48 -8.92
N VAL A 441 17.74 -4.27 -8.53
CA VAL A 441 19.12 -3.74 -8.74
C VAL A 441 20.07 -4.44 -7.75
N THR A 442 21.36 -4.61 -8.01
CA THR A 442 22.30 -5.07 -6.95
C THR A 442 22.89 -3.90 -6.16
N CYS A 443 23.66 -4.16 -5.08
CA CYS A 443 24.37 -3.07 -4.41
C CYS A 443 25.49 -2.51 -5.32
N ASP A 444 26.28 -3.40 -5.92
CA ASP A 444 27.38 -3.02 -6.82
C ASP A 444 26.91 -2.16 -8.00
N GLU A 445 25.77 -2.51 -8.62
CA GLU A 445 25.19 -1.71 -9.72
C GLU A 445 24.76 -0.31 -9.26
N LEU A 446 24.22 -0.21 -8.04
CA LEU A 446 23.77 1.06 -7.47
C LEU A 446 24.97 1.97 -7.20
N ILE A 447 26.04 1.44 -6.62
CA ILE A 447 27.25 2.20 -6.28
C ILE A 447 28.09 2.54 -7.51
N GLN A 448 28.22 1.62 -8.47
CA GLN A 448 28.87 1.91 -9.76
C GLN A 448 28.15 3.03 -10.52
N SER A 449 26.86 3.23 -10.24
CA SER A 449 26.04 4.32 -10.77
C SER A 449 25.96 5.50 -9.80
N GLU A 450 27.06 5.84 -9.12
CA GLU A 450 27.18 6.89 -8.09
C GLU A 450 26.43 8.18 -8.44
N LYS A 451 26.58 8.70 -9.67
CA LYS A 451 25.87 9.91 -10.13
C LYS A 451 24.35 9.78 -10.08
N ILE A 452 23.80 8.60 -10.40
CA ILE A 452 22.36 8.35 -10.35
C ILE A 452 21.91 8.13 -8.91
N PHE A 453 22.72 7.45 -8.10
CA PHE A 453 22.41 7.30 -6.69
C PHE A 453 22.36 8.65 -5.96
N ASP A 454 23.31 9.53 -6.26
CA ASP A 454 23.31 10.92 -5.80
C ASP A 454 22.05 11.70 -6.21
N GLN A 455 21.63 11.56 -7.47
CA GLN A 455 20.42 12.20 -7.98
C GLN A 455 19.17 11.65 -7.30
N LEU A 456 19.08 10.34 -7.11
CA LEU A 456 17.98 9.70 -6.40
C LEU A 456 17.86 10.24 -4.97
N LEU A 457 18.98 10.28 -4.23
CA LEU A 457 19.01 10.82 -2.87
C LEU A 457 18.64 12.30 -2.83
N THR A 458 19.07 13.07 -3.82
CA THR A 458 18.70 14.49 -3.96
C THR A 458 17.20 14.66 -4.18
N ILE A 459 16.59 13.79 -4.99
CA ILE A 459 15.14 13.82 -5.27
C ILE A 459 14.33 13.48 -4.01
N ILE A 460 14.65 12.41 -3.29
CA ILE A 460 13.88 12.02 -2.10
C ILE A 460 14.04 13.02 -0.94
N LEU A 461 15.11 13.83 -0.95
CA LEU A 461 15.36 14.92 0.00
C LEU A 461 14.73 16.27 -0.39
N LYS A 462 14.07 16.34 -1.55
CA LYS A 462 13.34 17.54 -1.93
C LYS A 462 12.20 17.81 -0.94
N THR A 463 11.99 19.08 -0.63
CA THR A 463 10.97 19.55 0.32
C THR A 463 9.56 19.10 -0.08
N GLU A 464 9.25 18.98 -1.38
CA GLU A 464 7.96 18.49 -1.85
C GLU A 464 7.63 17.06 -1.38
N TYR A 465 8.65 16.27 -1.04
CA TYR A 465 8.52 14.93 -0.48
C TYR A 465 8.70 14.94 1.05
N THR A 466 9.83 15.45 1.55
CA THR A 466 10.14 15.39 3.00
C THR A 466 9.19 16.21 3.86
N ASP A 467 8.60 17.27 3.30
CA ASP A 467 7.69 18.16 4.01
C ASP A 467 6.23 17.76 3.78
N ASN A 468 5.98 16.68 3.04
CA ASN A 468 4.64 16.23 2.72
C ASN A 468 4.00 15.57 3.96
N LEU A 469 2.83 16.07 4.35
CA LEU A 469 2.09 15.57 5.52
C LEU A 469 1.26 14.30 5.22
N GLN A 470 1.17 13.89 3.95
CA GLN A 470 0.43 12.68 3.60
C GLN A 470 1.17 11.43 4.07
N LEU A 471 0.59 10.72 5.03
CA LEU A 471 1.13 9.47 5.59
C LEU A 471 1.58 8.45 4.51
N PRO A 472 0.86 8.25 3.39
CA PRO A 472 1.33 7.35 2.33
C PRO A 472 2.67 7.74 1.69
N ILE A 473 2.96 9.04 1.56
CA ILE A 473 4.24 9.53 1.02
C ILE A 473 5.34 9.33 2.05
N GLN A 474 5.08 9.66 3.32
CA GLN A 474 6.04 9.46 4.41
C GLN A 474 6.44 7.99 4.57
N ASN A 475 5.45 7.08 4.51
CA ASN A 475 5.70 5.64 4.57
C ASN A 475 6.54 5.15 3.38
N GLU A 476 6.28 5.65 2.17
CA GLU A 476 7.06 5.23 0.99
C GLU A 476 8.50 5.77 1.03
N LEU A 477 8.71 7.01 1.49
CA LEU A 477 10.07 7.53 1.72
C LEU A 477 10.83 6.70 2.74
N LEU A 478 10.19 6.37 3.86
CA LEU A 478 10.81 5.52 4.88
C LEU A 478 11.12 4.11 4.34
N ARG A 479 10.22 3.55 3.51
CA ARG A 479 10.44 2.27 2.83
C ARG A 479 11.65 2.32 1.89
N ILE A 480 11.82 3.39 1.13
CA ILE A 480 13.00 3.58 0.27
C ILE A 480 14.26 3.66 1.13
N CYS A 481 14.27 4.44 2.21
CA CYS A 481 15.41 4.52 3.12
C CYS A 481 15.79 3.16 3.73
N ARG A 482 14.80 2.39 4.22
CA ARG A 482 15.00 1.05 4.77
C ARG A 482 15.64 0.10 3.75
N LEU A 483 15.11 0.10 2.52
CA LEU A 483 15.63 -0.74 1.45
C LEU A 483 17.09 -0.39 1.11
N LEU A 484 17.45 0.89 1.08
CA LEU A 484 18.83 1.32 0.85
C LEU A 484 19.77 0.89 1.99
N ILE A 485 19.32 1.00 3.24
CA ILE A 485 20.08 0.58 4.43
C ILE A 485 20.36 -0.92 4.39
N GLU A 486 19.32 -1.73 4.20
CA GLU A 486 19.42 -3.20 4.15
C GLU A 486 20.36 -3.67 3.05
N LYS A 487 20.28 -3.01 1.89
CA LYS A 487 20.95 -3.43 0.65
C LYS A 487 22.40 -2.97 0.55
N CYS A 488 22.72 -1.79 1.04
CA CYS A 488 24.06 -1.20 0.89
C CYS A 488 24.94 -1.36 2.13
N GLN A 489 24.37 -1.54 3.31
CA GLN A 489 25.11 -1.74 4.57
C GLN A 489 26.29 -0.76 4.68
N HIS A 490 27.51 -1.24 4.92
CA HIS A 490 28.71 -0.41 5.10
C HIS A 490 29.06 0.45 3.87
N GLN A 491 28.67 0.03 2.67
CA GLN A 491 28.94 0.80 1.44
C GLN A 491 28.07 2.07 1.35
N LEU A 492 27.11 2.24 2.26
CA LEU A 492 26.26 3.42 2.36
C LEU A 492 26.93 4.60 3.06
N GLU A 493 28.08 4.41 3.73
CA GLU A 493 28.74 5.44 4.53
C GLU A 493 28.87 6.82 3.86
N PRO A 494 29.29 6.93 2.58
CA PRO A 494 29.40 8.23 1.90
C PRO A 494 28.07 8.98 1.76
N TYR A 495 26.95 8.26 1.82
CA TYR A 495 25.60 8.76 1.59
C TYR A 495 24.74 8.80 2.86
N ALA A 496 25.25 8.26 3.96
CA ALA A 496 24.50 8.06 5.19
C ALA A 496 23.97 9.37 5.79
N TYR A 497 24.66 10.50 5.62
CA TYR A 497 24.14 11.82 6.05
C TYR A 497 22.82 12.18 5.38
N ARG A 498 22.70 11.95 4.06
CA ARG A 498 21.48 12.27 3.30
C ARG A 498 20.31 11.41 3.75
N ILE A 499 20.55 10.13 4.02
CA ILE A 499 19.53 9.21 4.51
C ILE A 499 19.14 9.56 5.96
N PHE A 500 20.12 9.88 6.81
CA PHE A 500 19.90 10.39 8.15
C PHE A 500 19.00 11.64 8.14
N LYS A 501 19.33 12.64 7.30
CA LYS A 501 18.53 13.87 7.15
C LYS A 501 17.11 13.57 6.69
N CYS A 502 16.92 12.65 5.73
CA CYS A 502 15.60 12.24 5.28
C CYS A 502 14.76 11.65 6.42
N ILE A 503 15.31 10.66 7.15
CA ILE A 503 14.59 9.99 8.24
C ILE A 503 14.31 10.95 9.40
N LEU A 504 15.27 11.83 9.73
CA LEU A 504 15.09 12.85 10.76
C LEU A 504 14.00 13.86 10.38
N SER A 505 13.93 14.25 9.10
CA SER A 505 12.87 15.11 8.57
C SER A 505 11.51 14.45 8.71
N LEU A 506 11.38 13.16 8.33
CA LEU A 506 10.15 12.38 8.53
C LEU A 506 9.75 12.28 10.00
N LEU A 507 10.71 11.97 10.89
CA LEU A 507 10.47 11.89 12.32
C LEU A 507 9.95 13.22 12.90
N SER A 508 10.45 14.34 12.37
CA SER A 508 10.10 15.68 12.87
C SER A 508 8.67 16.11 12.57
N ILE A 509 8.03 15.47 11.58
CA ILE A 509 6.67 15.81 11.12
C ILE A 509 5.66 14.69 11.34
N ALA A 510 6.12 13.53 11.82
CA ALA A 510 5.28 12.36 12.05
C ALA A 510 4.27 12.64 13.17
N GLU A 511 2.97 12.53 12.86
CA GLU A 511 1.89 12.73 13.83
C GLU A 511 1.57 11.44 14.60
N ASN A 512 1.59 10.28 13.94
CA ASN A 512 1.28 8.98 14.54
C ASN A 512 2.50 8.35 15.22
N ASP A 513 2.27 7.73 16.38
CA ASP A 513 3.34 7.13 17.17
C ASP A 513 3.99 5.91 16.50
N GLU A 514 3.23 5.19 15.68
CA GLU A 514 3.77 4.07 14.89
C GLU A 514 4.86 4.54 13.92
N LEU A 515 4.62 5.61 13.14
CA LEU A 515 5.63 6.15 12.22
C LEU A 515 6.85 6.69 12.99
N LYS A 516 6.64 7.38 14.12
CA LYS A 516 7.74 7.84 14.98
C LYS A 516 8.62 6.67 15.43
N GLN A 517 8.01 5.57 15.88
CA GLN A 517 8.73 4.37 16.28
C GLN A 517 9.48 3.75 15.10
N GLN A 518 8.83 3.66 13.94
CA GLN A 518 9.43 3.14 12.71
C GLN A 518 10.62 3.98 12.24
N CYS A 519 10.56 5.31 12.29
CA CYS A 519 11.67 6.20 11.97
C CYS A 519 12.83 6.02 12.96
N LYS A 520 12.56 5.95 14.26
CA LYS A 520 13.59 5.71 15.29
C LYS A 520 14.31 4.38 15.11
N GLN A 521 13.55 3.32 14.80
CA GLN A 521 14.12 2.01 14.46
C GLN A 521 15.02 2.11 13.23
N THR A 522 14.57 2.79 12.17
CA THR A 522 15.37 2.93 10.94
C THR A 522 16.62 3.80 11.14
N LEU A 523 16.61 4.78 12.05
CA LEU A 523 17.82 5.50 12.44
C LEU A 523 18.83 4.57 13.17
N ASN A 524 18.33 3.66 14.02
CA ASN A 524 19.18 2.64 14.64
C ASN A 524 19.76 1.69 13.59
N ASP A 525 18.93 1.23 12.65
CA ASP A 525 19.36 0.34 11.56
C ASP A 525 20.42 1.04 10.69
N LEU A 526 20.26 2.33 10.39
CA LEU A 526 21.25 3.11 9.66
C LEU A 526 22.59 3.13 10.41
N ALA A 527 22.58 3.41 11.71
CA ALA A 527 23.79 3.44 12.53
C ALA A 527 24.49 2.07 12.56
N LEU A 528 23.74 0.99 12.81
CA LEU A 528 24.26 -0.37 12.94
C LEU A 528 24.82 -0.94 11.63
N ASN A 529 24.14 -0.67 10.51
CA ASN A 529 24.53 -1.23 9.21
C ASN A 529 25.58 -0.39 8.50
N THR A 530 25.74 0.88 8.86
CA THR A 530 26.70 1.78 8.20
C THR A 530 28.04 1.78 8.91
N PHE A 531 28.04 1.88 10.23
CA PHE A 531 29.27 2.04 11.02
C PHE A 531 29.50 0.84 11.94
N GLU A 532 30.62 0.16 11.78
CA GLU A 532 30.97 -0.99 12.63
C GLU A 532 30.92 -0.62 14.11
N ASN A 533 30.23 -1.43 14.92
CA ASN A 533 30.13 -1.29 16.39
C ASN A 533 29.70 0.10 16.90
N SER A 534 29.00 0.89 16.08
CA SER A 534 28.64 2.26 16.45
C SER A 534 27.24 2.34 17.05
N SER A 535 27.10 3.14 18.10
CA SER A 535 25.80 3.47 18.68
C SER A 535 25.11 4.59 17.91
N LEU A 536 23.80 4.72 18.08
CA LEU A 536 23.01 5.83 17.54
C LEU A 536 23.65 7.19 17.86
N ASN A 537 24.18 7.36 19.08
CA ASN A 537 24.80 8.60 19.55
C ASN A 537 26.04 8.98 18.71
N VAL A 538 26.84 8.00 18.29
CA VAL A 538 28.03 8.23 17.44
C VAL A 538 27.61 8.79 16.08
N MET A 539 26.49 8.32 15.53
CA MET A 539 25.98 8.85 14.26
C MET A 539 25.51 10.30 14.41
N TYR A 540 24.80 10.63 15.50
CA TYR A 540 24.43 12.01 15.80
C TYR A 540 25.66 12.90 15.92
N GLU A 541 26.72 12.44 16.60
CA GLU A 541 28.00 13.14 16.71
C GLU A 541 28.70 13.36 15.37
N LYS A 542 28.69 12.35 14.51
CA LYS A 542 29.31 12.44 13.18
C LYS A 542 28.59 13.42 12.26
N PHE A 543 27.26 13.48 12.31
CA PHE A 543 26.44 14.27 11.39
C PHE A 543 25.97 15.61 11.93
N ALA A 544 26.18 15.90 13.21
CA ALA A 544 25.76 17.14 13.86
C ALA A 544 26.28 18.39 13.13
N SER A 545 27.59 18.47 12.87
CA SER A 545 28.22 19.66 12.26
C SER A 545 27.57 19.98 10.91
N GLN A 546 27.44 18.97 10.04
CA GLN A 546 26.87 19.15 8.72
C GLN A 546 25.39 19.54 8.77
N LEU A 547 24.62 18.93 9.70
CA LEU A 547 23.22 19.31 9.91
C LEU A 547 23.08 20.75 10.39
N PHE A 548 23.89 21.17 11.37
CA PHE A 548 23.80 22.53 11.89
C PHE A 548 24.24 23.57 10.85
N ASP A 549 25.22 23.27 10.00
CA ASP A 549 25.60 24.16 8.90
C ASP A 549 24.46 24.35 7.89
N ASP A 550 23.70 23.29 7.59
CA ASP A 550 22.48 23.37 6.76
C ASP A 550 21.40 24.24 7.44
N LEU A 551 21.14 24.00 8.74
CA LEU A 551 20.10 24.71 9.50
C LEU A 551 20.42 26.20 9.73
N LYS A 552 21.70 26.54 9.91
CA LYS A 552 22.15 27.94 10.07
C LYS A 552 21.80 28.78 8.84
N GLN A 553 21.88 28.21 7.63
CA GLN A 553 21.57 28.92 6.38
C GLN A 553 20.12 29.42 6.31
N THR A 554 19.18 28.69 6.91
CA THR A 554 17.74 29.01 6.84
C THR A 554 17.20 29.64 8.13
N SER A 555 17.95 29.58 9.23
CA SER A 555 17.56 30.08 10.56
C SER A 555 17.05 31.52 10.60
N ASN A 556 17.56 32.37 9.70
CA ASN A 556 17.14 33.76 9.54
C ASN A 556 15.75 33.92 8.92
N ASP A 557 15.08 32.86 8.47
CA ASP A 557 13.73 32.92 7.87
C ASP A 557 12.75 31.98 8.57
N TRP A 558 13.13 31.43 9.73
CA TRP A 558 12.26 30.52 10.48
C TRP A 558 11.01 31.21 11.04
N LEU A 559 9.88 30.55 10.83
CA LEU A 559 8.56 30.77 11.39
C LEU A 559 8.16 29.55 12.22
N ARG A 560 7.05 29.63 12.95
CA ARG A 560 6.51 28.49 13.74
C ARG A 560 6.31 27.22 12.90
N SER A 561 5.87 27.36 11.65
CA SER A 561 5.61 26.26 10.73
C SER A 561 6.83 25.82 9.92
N THR A 562 7.99 26.48 10.08
CA THR A 562 9.18 26.16 9.29
C THR A 562 9.70 24.77 9.64
N ARG A 563 10.03 23.98 8.61
CA ARG A 563 10.44 22.57 8.76
C ARG A 563 11.78 22.40 9.44
N ASP A 564 12.76 23.21 9.07
CA ASP A 564 14.10 23.20 9.69
C ASP A 564 14.04 23.43 11.21
N ARG A 565 13.05 24.18 11.71
CA ARG A 565 12.77 24.29 13.15
C ARG A 565 12.35 22.95 13.76
N PHE A 566 11.44 22.22 13.13
CA PHE A 566 11.02 20.89 13.61
C PHE A 566 12.20 19.90 13.58
N ILE A 567 13.04 19.95 12.54
CA ILE A 567 14.25 19.12 12.44
C ILE A 567 15.22 19.45 13.59
N PHE A 568 15.45 20.74 13.85
CA PHE A 568 16.29 21.21 14.96
C PHE A 568 15.77 20.74 16.32
N GLU A 569 14.48 20.92 16.59
CA GLU A 569 13.81 20.45 17.82
C GLU A 569 13.94 18.93 17.95
N THR A 570 13.66 18.19 16.88
CA THR A 570 13.72 16.72 16.86
C THR A 570 15.14 16.22 17.10
N PHE A 571 16.15 16.86 16.49
CA PHE A 571 17.55 16.53 16.72
C PHE A 571 17.90 16.66 18.21
N ILE A 572 17.55 17.79 18.84
CA ILE A 572 17.84 18.03 20.27
C ILE A 572 17.16 16.96 21.13
N MET A 573 15.89 16.64 20.85
CA MET A 573 15.15 15.61 21.59
C MET A 573 15.72 14.20 21.40
N GLN A 574 16.27 13.87 20.23
CA GLN A 574 16.85 12.54 19.97
C GLN A 574 18.31 12.41 20.45
N ALA A 575 19.12 13.46 20.33
CA ALA A 575 20.51 13.44 20.77
C ALA A 575 20.66 13.41 22.29
N GLY A 576 19.65 13.89 23.04
CA GLY A 576 19.62 13.81 24.51
C GLY A 576 20.89 14.35 25.15
N SER A 577 21.56 13.55 25.98
CA SER A 577 22.80 13.98 26.67
C SER A 577 23.99 14.28 25.74
N SER A 578 23.99 13.79 24.49
CA SER A 578 25.03 14.09 23.50
C SER A 578 24.98 15.55 23.03
N ASN A 579 23.89 16.28 23.27
CA ASN A 579 23.79 17.72 22.97
C ASN A 579 24.93 18.55 23.59
N ARG A 580 25.56 18.07 24.66
CA ARG A 580 26.74 18.72 25.28
C ARG A 580 27.89 18.98 24.30
N PHE A 581 28.02 18.16 23.26
CA PHE A 581 29.09 18.28 22.26
C PHE A 581 28.80 19.34 21.20
N PHE A 582 27.54 19.79 21.06
CA PHE A 582 27.11 20.70 19.99
C PHE A 582 26.53 22.02 20.51
N LEU A 583 26.74 22.34 21.80
CA LEU A 583 26.20 23.54 22.43
C LEU A 583 26.54 24.83 21.67
N LYS A 584 27.76 24.91 21.11
CA LYS A 584 28.18 26.04 20.30
C LYS A 584 27.22 26.29 19.13
N ASP A 585 26.97 25.25 18.32
CA ASP A 585 26.14 25.35 17.12
C ASP A 585 24.66 25.57 17.45
N ILE A 586 24.18 24.88 18.48
CA ILE A 586 22.81 25.05 19.00
C ILE A 586 22.59 26.50 19.43
N ILE A 587 23.53 27.08 20.19
CA ILE A 587 23.41 28.43 20.73
C ILE A 587 23.57 29.48 19.63
N GLU A 588 24.44 29.27 18.63
CA GLU A 588 24.52 30.14 17.46
C GLU A 588 23.18 30.24 16.72
N ILE A 589 22.50 29.11 16.47
CA ILE A 589 21.15 29.10 15.86
C ILE A 589 20.14 29.82 16.74
N LEU A 590 20.13 29.53 18.05
CA LEU A 590 19.23 30.19 19.00
C LEU A 590 19.43 31.71 18.99
N ARG A 591 20.67 32.21 19.01
CA ARG A 591 20.96 33.65 18.94
C ARG A 591 20.41 34.30 17.67
N MET A 592 20.48 33.61 16.53
CA MET A 592 19.95 34.13 15.26
C MET A 592 18.43 34.24 15.29
N VAL A 593 17.76 33.22 15.86
CA VAL A 593 16.29 33.11 15.89
C VAL A 593 15.65 33.94 17.01
N MET A 594 16.38 34.20 18.11
CA MET A 594 15.85 34.83 19.32
C MET A 594 15.85 36.37 19.34
N LYS A 595 16.38 37.03 18.29
CA LYS A 595 16.42 38.50 18.19
C LYS A 595 15.03 39.14 18.27
N SER A 596 14.94 40.34 18.82
CA SER A 596 13.65 40.97 19.18
C SER A 596 12.75 41.34 18.00
N ASP A 597 13.33 41.49 16.80
CA ASP A 597 12.71 41.77 15.50
C ASP A 597 12.17 40.51 14.80
N ARG A 598 12.48 39.31 15.33
CA ARG A 598 12.02 38.03 14.79
C ARG A 598 10.58 37.74 15.19
N ASP A 599 9.98 36.79 14.46
CA ASP A 599 8.61 36.36 14.71
C ASP A 599 8.41 35.97 16.20
N PRO A 600 7.34 36.45 16.86
CA PRO A 600 7.12 36.18 18.27
C PRO A 600 6.87 34.68 18.57
N GLU A 601 6.21 33.95 17.66
CA GLU A 601 5.84 32.55 17.91
C GLU A 601 7.04 31.62 17.81
N ILE A 602 7.95 31.83 16.85
CA ILE A 602 9.20 31.05 16.76
C ILE A 602 10.07 31.23 18.01
N ARG A 603 10.17 32.46 18.54
CA ARG A 603 10.92 32.74 19.78
C ARG A 603 10.34 31.99 20.96
N ASN A 604 9.01 31.96 21.08
CA ASN A 604 8.33 31.18 22.11
C ASN A 604 8.69 29.68 22.02
N GLN A 605 8.74 29.11 20.82
CA GLN A 605 9.14 27.71 20.62
C GLN A 605 10.60 27.49 21.01
N CYS A 606 11.52 28.39 20.61
CA CYS A 606 12.92 28.28 20.98
C CYS A 606 13.17 28.39 22.49
N LEU A 607 12.35 29.15 23.25
CA LEU A 607 12.43 29.16 24.72
C LEU A 607 12.09 27.80 25.34
N LEU A 608 11.11 27.07 24.77
CA LEU A 608 10.79 25.70 25.17
C LEU A 608 11.92 24.72 24.81
N ILE A 609 12.54 24.89 23.64
CA ILE A 609 13.70 24.11 23.22
C ILE A 609 14.86 24.33 24.20
N ILE A 610 15.11 25.56 24.65
CA ILE A 610 16.13 25.85 25.67
C ILE A 610 15.80 25.11 26.97
N ALA A 611 14.55 25.16 27.44
CA ALA A 611 14.17 24.44 28.65
C ALA A 611 14.41 22.92 28.55
N ASN A 612 14.06 22.30 27.42
CA ASN A 612 14.33 20.88 27.17
C ASN A 612 15.82 20.57 27.06
N LEU A 613 16.58 21.42 26.35
CA LEU A 613 18.04 21.29 26.22
C LEU A 613 18.69 21.24 27.60
N LEU A 614 18.29 22.14 28.51
CA LEU A 614 18.81 22.18 29.88
C LEU A 614 18.54 20.88 30.63
N GLN A 615 17.34 20.31 30.52
CA GLN A 615 17.03 19.03 31.15
C GLN A 615 17.92 17.88 30.66
N PHE A 616 18.29 17.87 29.37
CA PHE A 616 19.14 16.81 28.81
C PHE A 616 20.61 16.91 29.23
N ILE A 617 21.08 18.10 29.60
CA ILE A 617 22.46 18.37 29.97
C ILE A 617 22.61 18.67 31.46
N ASP A 618 21.59 18.41 32.29
CA ASP A 618 21.58 18.75 33.71
C ASP A 618 22.36 17.73 34.58
N ASP A 619 23.68 17.68 34.41
CA ASP A 619 24.60 16.88 35.20
C ASP A 619 25.74 17.73 35.77
N THR A 620 26.37 17.31 36.86
CA THR A 620 27.47 18.08 37.48
C THR A 620 28.67 18.24 36.56
N ASP A 621 28.91 17.26 35.69
CA ASP A 621 30.05 17.22 34.77
C ASP A 621 29.90 18.20 33.60
N THR A 622 28.68 18.64 33.26
CA THR A 622 28.41 19.56 32.15
C THR A 622 28.49 21.03 32.55
N LYS A 623 28.62 21.33 33.85
CA LYS A 623 28.71 22.70 34.39
C LYS A 623 29.79 23.53 33.69
N LEU A 624 30.97 22.95 33.47
CA LEU A 624 32.08 23.64 32.79
C LEU A 624 31.83 23.82 31.28
N ILE A 625 30.98 22.97 30.68
CA ILE A 625 30.74 22.95 29.23
C ILE A 625 29.69 24.00 28.85
N ILE A 626 28.60 24.12 29.62
CA ILE A 626 27.55 25.12 29.36
C ILE A 626 27.98 26.53 29.79
N SER A 627 28.90 26.60 30.75
CA SER A 627 29.35 27.83 31.39
C SER A 627 29.65 29.01 30.44
N PRO A 628 30.43 28.83 29.36
CA PRO A 628 30.76 29.93 28.45
C PRO A 628 29.54 30.53 27.75
N TYR A 629 28.43 29.80 27.71
CA TYR A 629 27.24 30.16 26.97
C TYR A 629 26.09 30.65 27.86
N LEU A 630 26.17 30.48 29.18
CA LEU A 630 25.11 30.89 30.11
C LEU A 630 24.79 32.38 29.99
N LYS A 631 25.83 33.23 29.96
CA LYS A 631 25.67 34.68 29.79
C LYS A 631 24.97 35.00 28.47
N ILE A 632 25.36 34.34 27.38
CA ILE A 632 24.75 34.54 26.06
C ILE A 632 23.27 34.13 26.06
N LEU A 633 22.95 32.96 26.64
CA LEU A 633 21.57 32.48 26.75
C LEU A 633 20.69 33.46 27.54
N ILE A 634 21.20 34.02 28.64
CA ILE A 634 20.44 34.97 29.44
C ILE A 634 20.32 36.31 28.69
N ASP A 635 21.45 36.91 28.32
CA ASP A 635 21.50 38.29 27.80
C ASP A 635 20.87 38.43 26.42
N GLU A 636 21.12 37.46 25.53
CA GLU A 636 20.71 37.55 24.13
C GLU A 636 19.45 36.75 23.81
N CYS A 637 19.14 35.69 24.57
CA CYS A 637 17.96 34.85 24.29
C CYS A 637 16.81 35.10 25.28
N ILE A 638 17.05 35.05 26.59
CA ILE A 638 15.96 35.07 27.59
C ILE A 638 15.50 36.50 27.91
N LEU A 639 16.39 37.38 28.37
CA LEU A 639 16.04 38.73 28.82
C LEU A 639 15.32 39.59 27.77
N PRO A 640 15.70 39.58 26.47
CA PRO A 640 14.99 40.36 25.46
C PRO A 640 13.51 39.95 25.30
N ASN A 641 13.16 38.73 25.70
CA ASN A 641 11.82 38.17 25.61
C ASN A 641 11.00 38.32 26.90
N MET A 642 11.58 38.92 27.96
CA MET A 642 10.87 39.28 29.20
C MET A 642 10.31 40.71 29.17
N GLN A 643 10.61 41.51 28.13
CA GLN A 643 10.16 42.90 28.05
C GLN A 643 8.65 43.00 27.84
N TRP A 644 7.99 43.87 28.61
CA TRP A 644 6.55 44.10 28.49
C TRP A 644 6.17 44.67 27.12
N LYS A 645 5.19 44.01 26.50
CA LYS A 645 4.51 44.46 25.28
C LYS A 645 3.04 44.06 25.36
N ALA A 646 2.16 44.89 24.79
CA ALA A 646 0.74 44.63 24.76
C ALA A 646 0.39 43.42 23.86
N GLY A 647 -0.61 42.64 24.27
CA GLY A 647 -1.17 41.54 23.48
C GLY A 647 -0.89 40.14 24.05
N ARG A 648 -1.77 39.19 23.70
CA ARG A 648 -1.73 37.81 24.23
C ARG A 648 -0.46 37.04 23.87
N THR A 649 0.02 37.17 22.63
CA THR A 649 1.25 36.52 22.17
C THR A 649 2.48 37.03 22.94
N ALA A 650 2.53 38.35 23.17
CA ALA A 650 3.61 38.94 23.97
C ALA A 650 3.57 38.48 25.43
N ALA A 651 2.38 38.37 26.03
CA ALA A 651 2.22 37.83 27.39
C ALA A 651 2.70 36.38 27.48
N ALA A 652 2.31 35.53 26.52
CA ALA A 652 2.73 34.13 26.47
C ALA A 652 4.26 33.99 26.34
N ILE A 653 4.92 34.81 25.53
CA ILE A 653 6.37 34.80 25.39
C ILE A 653 7.06 35.16 26.69
N ARG A 654 6.58 36.18 27.40
CA ARG A 654 7.13 36.55 28.70
C ARG A 654 6.95 35.45 29.73
N ALA A 655 5.78 34.82 29.75
CA ALA A 655 5.49 33.68 30.62
C ALA A 655 6.46 32.52 30.38
N THR A 656 6.71 32.17 29.10
CA THR A 656 7.68 31.15 28.74
C THR A 656 9.11 31.59 29.09
N ALA A 657 9.48 32.86 28.86
CA ALA A 657 10.81 33.37 29.13
C ALA A 657 11.17 33.31 30.62
N ILE A 658 10.26 33.75 31.52
CA ILE A 658 10.48 33.66 32.96
C ILE A 658 10.50 32.19 33.43
N ALA A 659 9.69 31.31 32.84
CA ALA A 659 9.72 29.88 33.13
C ALA A 659 11.02 29.21 32.68
N THR A 660 11.56 29.59 31.52
CA THR A 660 12.86 29.14 31.03
C THR A 660 13.99 29.66 31.93
N LEU A 661 13.93 30.91 32.39
CA LEU A 661 14.90 31.46 33.35
C LEU A 661 14.87 30.70 34.68
N TRP A 662 13.67 30.41 35.19
CA TRP A 662 13.50 29.60 36.39
C TRP A 662 14.09 28.20 36.21
N SER A 663 13.79 27.55 35.09
CA SER A 663 14.33 26.22 34.77
C SER A 663 15.85 26.22 34.69
N LEU A 664 16.44 27.31 34.17
CA LEU A 664 17.88 27.51 34.14
C LEU A 664 18.47 27.64 35.55
N PHE A 665 17.84 28.38 36.45
CA PHE A 665 18.32 28.54 37.84
C PHE A 665 18.20 27.25 38.66
N GLN A 666 17.28 26.36 38.29
CA GLN A 666 17.13 25.04 38.92
C GLN A 666 18.12 23.99 38.39
N ALA A 667 18.77 24.24 37.24
CA ALA A 667 19.73 23.31 36.68
C ALA A 667 20.98 23.21 37.56
N LYS A 668 21.41 22.00 37.90
CA LYS A 668 22.66 21.68 38.60
C LYS A 668 23.89 22.21 37.87
N SER A 669 23.82 22.27 36.54
CA SER A 669 24.90 22.81 35.70
C SER A 669 25.01 24.34 35.76
N PHE A 670 24.09 25.04 36.40
CA PHE A 670 24.08 26.50 36.47
C PHE A 670 25.04 27.06 37.54
N SER A 671 25.58 28.26 37.29
CA SER A 671 26.39 29.01 38.27
C SER A 671 26.10 30.50 38.16
N PHE A 672 25.71 31.12 39.28
CA PHE A 672 25.43 32.56 39.33
C PHE A 672 26.66 33.42 39.05
N GLU A 673 27.86 32.94 39.39
CA GLU A 673 29.15 33.64 39.15
C GLU A 673 29.32 34.09 37.70
N GLN A 674 28.88 33.28 36.74
CA GLN A 674 29.10 33.54 35.31
C GLN A 674 28.15 34.59 34.74
N CYS A 675 27.05 34.84 35.45
CA CYS A 675 26.05 35.84 35.09
C CYS A 675 26.10 37.06 36.03
N ALA A 676 27.12 37.16 36.88
CA ALA A 676 27.34 38.27 37.81
C ALA A 676 27.26 39.64 37.12
N SER A 677 27.82 39.75 35.92
CA SER A 677 27.80 40.99 35.12
C SER A 677 26.43 41.38 34.58
N SER A 678 25.47 40.46 34.56
CA SER A 678 24.09 40.69 34.09
C SER A 678 23.07 40.67 35.23
N MET A 679 23.51 40.54 36.49
CA MET A 679 22.61 40.29 37.62
C MET A 679 21.61 41.43 37.82
N LYS A 680 22.07 42.66 37.60
CA LYS A 680 21.23 43.85 37.73
C LYS A 680 20.13 43.86 36.68
N GLU A 681 20.46 43.54 35.43
CA GLU A 681 19.51 43.44 34.32
C GLU A 681 18.50 42.32 34.56
N ILE A 682 18.95 41.16 35.07
CA ILE A 682 18.07 40.06 35.47
C ILE A 682 17.11 40.51 36.56
N LEU A 683 17.60 41.11 37.65
CA LEU A 683 16.77 41.58 38.76
C LEU A 683 15.71 42.57 38.27
N LEU A 684 16.11 43.59 37.50
CA LEU A 684 15.18 44.58 36.96
C LEU A 684 14.13 43.96 36.04
N ALA A 685 14.52 43.02 35.17
CA ALA A 685 13.58 42.33 34.30
C ALA A 685 12.56 41.52 35.10
N VAL A 686 13.01 40.75 36.10
CA VAL A 686 12.12 39.91 36.93
C VAL A 686 11.18 40.75 37.79
N LEU A 687 11.64 41.88 38.34
CA LEU A 687 10.76 42.81 39.06
C LEU A 687 9.65 43.38 38.17
N GLY A 688 9.98 43.74 36.93
CA GLY A 688 8.98 44.17 35.95
C GLY A 688 7.92 43.09 35.65
N MET A 689 8.26 41.81 35.84
CA MET A 689 7.35 40.68 35.65
C MET A 689 6.45 40.38 36.85
N LEU A 690 6.71 40.98 38.03
CA LEU A 690 5.82 40.84 39.19
C LEU A 690 4.47 41.51 38.95
N ASP A 691 4.42 42.54 38.11
CA ASP A 691 3.20 43.29 37.76
C ASP A 691 2.46 42.73 36.53
N ASP A 692 2.82 41.53 36.03
CA ASP A 692 2.19 40.96 34.83
C ASP A 692 0.74 40.51 35.08
N ASP A 693 -0.11 40.57 34.05
CA ASP A 693 -1.51 40.12 34.12
C ASP A 693 -1.61 38.60 34.36
N ASP A 694 -0.67 37.82 33.83
CA ASP A 694 -0.67 36.36 33.93
C ASP A 694 -0.18 35.86 35.30
N ARG A 695 -1.00 35.01 35.93
CA ARG A 695 -0.73 34.48 37.28
C ARG A 695 0.55 33.64 37.35
N LEU A 696 0.79 32.77 36.36
CA LEU A 696 1.96 31.88 36.36
C LEU A 696 3.25 32.67 36.16
N THR A 697 3.18 33.73 35.37
CA THR A 697 4.28 34.66 35.14
C THR A 697 4.70 35.32 36.45
N ARG A 698 3.75 35.91 37.20
CA ARG A 698 4.02 36.49 38.52
C ARG A 698 4.57 35.47 39.51
N MET A 699 4.03 34.25 39.50
CA MET A 699 4.48 33.15 40.36
C MET A 699 5.93 32.74 40.06
N ASN A 700 6.26 32.53 38.78
CA ASN A 700 7.63 32.21 38.34
C ASN A 700 8.61 33.34 38.67
N SER A 701 8.18 34.61 38.58
CA SER A 701 9.01 35.74 39.00
C SER A 701 9.36 35.66 40.50
N CYS A 702 8.41 35.27 41.35
CA CYS A 702 8.67 35.08 42.78
C CYS A 702 9.68 33.95 43.05
N TYR A 703 9.57 32.84 42.31
CA TYR A 703 10.54 31.74 42.39
C TYR A 703 11.94 32.14 41.92
N VAL A 704 12.04 32.85 40.80
CA VAL A 704 13.31 33.37 40.29
C VAL A 704 13.95 34.33 41.31
N LEU A 705 13.19 35.24 41.91
CA LEU A 705 13.67 36.14 42.96
C LEU A 705 14.12 35.37 44.21
N GLN A 706 13.39 34.33 44.61
CA GLN A 706 13.78 33.49 45.73
C GLN A 706 15.15 32.84 45.47
N ALA A 707 15.37 32.25 44.29
CA ALA A 707 16.66 31.66 43.93
C ALA A 707 17.79 32.70 43.88
N LEU A 708 17.51 33.93 43.41
CA LEU A 708 18.47 35.03 43.43
C LEU A 708 18.86 35.41 44.87
N PHE A 709 17.87 35.58 45.75
CA PHE A 709 18.13 36.02 47.11
C PHE A 709 18.77 34.96 48.00
N SER A 710 18.50 33.68 47.73
CA SER A 710 19.09 32.56 48.45
C SER A 710 20.50 32.18 48.00
N ASN A 711 21.11 32.92 47.05
CA ASN A 711 22.43 32.60 46.54
C ASN A 711 23.47 33.72 46.82
N ASP A 712 24.50 33.40 47.59
CA ASP A 712 25.55 34.36 48.00
C ASP A 712 26.26 35.01 46.80
N ASP A 713 26.52 34.27 45.72
CA ASP A 713 27.23 34.81 44.55
C ASP A 713 26.35 35.76 43.74
N ALA A 714 25.05 35.51 43.68
CA ALA A 714 24.09 36.46 43.10
C ALA A 714 24.02 37.74 43.95
N ILE A 715 23.87 37.59 45.27
CA ILE A 715 23.73 38.71 46.19
C ILE A 715 24.98 39.59 46.27
N ARG A 716 26.18 39.02 46.20
CA ARG A 716 27.44 39.81 46.17
C ARG A 716 27.51 40.84 45.06
N THR A 717 26.75 40.64 43.99
CA THR A 717 26.73 41.55 42.83
C THR A 717 25.65 42.62 42.93
N ILE A 718 24.77 42.53 43.92
CA ILE A 718 23.68 43.47 44.18
C ILE A 718 24.02 44.25 45.46
N ASP A 719 24.20 45.57 45.34
CA ASP A 719 24.47 46.40 46.51
C ASP A 719 23.20 46.60 47.39
N ASN A 720 23.40 47.05 48.64
CA ASN A 720 22.30 47.26 49.58
C ASN A 720 21.30 48.32 49.08
N ASP A 721 21.75 49.35 48.36
CA ASP A 721 20.86 50.40 47.82
C ASP A 721 19.95 49.84 46.71
N GLN A 722 20.43 48.90 45.90
CA GLN A 722 19.65 48.15 44.91
C GLN A 722 18.65 47.25 45.63
N LEU A 723 19.06 46.48 46.65
CA LEU A 723 18.16 45.63 47.45
C LEU A 723 17.05 46.44 48.11
N HIS A 724 17.33 47.65 48.61
CA HIS A 724 16.30 48.53 49.18
C HIS A 724 15.29 49.07 48.16
N LYS A 725 15.60 49.03 46.87
CA LYS A 725 14.63 49.37 45.81
C LYS A 725 13.72 48.22 45.45
N VAL A 726 14.00 47.00 45.91
CA VAL A 726 13.23 45.79 45.56
C VAL A 726 11.99 45.59 46.43
N TYR A 727 12.11 45.78 47.75
CA TYR A 727 11.01 45.44 48.68
C TYR A 727 9.67 46.12 48.38
N PRO A 728 9.58 47.37 47.85
CA PRO A 728 8.29 47.97 47.57
C PRO A 728 7.50 47.16 46.53
N ASP A 729 8.17 46.62 45.51
CA ASP A 729 7.53 45.81 44.48
C ASP A 729 7.17 44.41 44.98
N LEU A 730 7.96 43.85 45.91
CA LEU A 730 7.59 42.61 46.60
C LEU A 730 6.32 42.82 47.45
N LEU A 731 6.29 43.85 48.29
CA LEU A 731 5.17 44.10 49.20
C LEU A 731 3.86 44.35 48.47
N LYS A 732 3.88 45.00 47.29
CA LYS A 732 2.67 45.15 46.45
C LYS A 732 2.01 43.81 46.09
N ARG A 733 2.76 42.70 46.04
CA ARG A 733 2.19 41.37 45.73
C ARG A 733 1.43 40.74 46.91
N LEU A 734 1.50 41.32 48.11
CA LEU A 734 0.63 40.90 49.22
C LEU A 734 -0.83 41.32 48.99
N ASP A 735 -1.07 42.28 48.10
CA ASP A 735 -2.39 42.70 47.59
C ASP A 735 -2.79 41.97 46.28
N ASP A 736 -2.09 40.89 45.88
CA ASP A 736 -2.42 40.15 44.66
C ASP A 736 -3.81 39.49 44.75
N ILE A 737 -4.48 39.34 43.61
CA ILE A 737 -5.79 38.66 43.52
C ILE A 737 -5.66 37.17 43.85
N SER A 738 -4.49 36.57 43.62
CA SER A 738 -4.24 35.14 43.84
C SER A 738 -3.59 34.89 45.20
N ASP A 739 -4.29 34.22 46.11
CA ASP A 739 -3.74 33.81 47.41
C ASP A 739 -2.43 32.99 47.28
N ASP A 740 -2.28 32.14 46.26
CA ASP A 740 -1.02 31.43 45.98
C ASP A 740 0.18 32.38 45.84
N ILE A 741 0.00 33.52 45.17
CA ILE A 741 1.07 34.52 44.97
C ILE A 741 1.34 35.23 46.29
N ARG A 742 0.29 35.57 47.06
CA ARG A 742 0.40 36.17 48.39
C ARG A 742 1.17 35.28 49.36
N LEU A 743 1.01 33.95 49.24
CA LEU A 743 1.79 32.97 50.02
C LEU A 743 3.24 32.87 49.54
N ILE A 744 3.47 32.76 48.23
CA ILE A 744 4.82 32.60 47.66
C ILE A 744 5.65 33.87 47.88
N ILE A 745 5.06 35.07 47.77
CA ILE A 745 5.81 36.31 47.99
C ILE A 745 6.31 36.44 49.42
N CYS A 746 5.61 35.90 50.41
CA CYS A 746 6.12 35.86 51.79
C CYS A 746 7.39 35.00 51.89
N SER A 747 7.46 33.91 51.13
CA SER A 747 8.67 33.09 51.02
C SER A 747 9.79 33.82 50.27
N THR A 748 9.46 34.58 49.22
CA THR A 748 10.41 35.48 48.54
C THR A 748 10.92 36.59 49.46
N LEU A 749 10.07 37.15 50.33
CA LEU A 749 10.43 38.15 51.35
C LEU A 749 11.35 37.55 52.43
N ASN A 750 11.13 36.29 52.80
CA ASN A 750 12.04 35.57 53.70
C ASN A 750 13.42 35.38 53.08
N ALA A 751 13.49 34.99 51.80
CA ALA A 751 14.76 34.91 51.08
C ALA A 751 15.41 36.30 50.93
N TYR A 752 14.62 37.33 50.64
CA TYR A 752 15.07 38.72 50.56
C TYR A 752 15.72 39.17 51.87
N VAL A 753 15.10 38.94 53.03
CA VAL A 753 15.73 39.38 54.29
C VAL A 753 17.01 38.59 54.59
N GLN A 754 17.06 37.32 54.21
CA GLN A 754 18.27 36.50 54.34
C GLN A 754 19.46 37.02 53.52
N SER A 755 19.20 37.72 52.42
CA SER A 755 20.25 38.29 51.57
C SER A 755 21.08 39.41 52.23
N PHE A 756 20.59 40.03 53.30
CA PHE A 756 21.34 41.06 54.02
C PHE A 756 22.39 40.43 54.95
N HIS A 757 23.58 40.11 54.43
CA HIS A 757 24.66 39.54 55.24
C HIS A 757 25.37 40.59 56.12
N ARG A 758 25.34 40.37 57.45
CA ARG A 758 26.18 40.86 58.60
C ARG A 758 26.64 42.34 58.70
N ASN A 759 26.55 43.16 57.65
CA ASN A 759 26.89 44.59 57.65
C ASN A 759 25.66 45.48 57.35
N PHE A 760 24.45 44.95 57.61
CA PHE A 760 23.22 45.71 57.44
C PHE A 760 23.13 46.82 58.51
N ASN A 761 23.24 48.08 58.08
CA ASN A 761 23.15 49.22 58.99
C ASN A 761 21.69 49.58 59.24
N ILE A 762 21.14 49.03 60.34
CA ILE A 762 19.73 49.21 60.74
C ILE A 762 19.41 50.67 61.03
N GLU A 763 20.36 51.46 61.55
CA GLU A 763 20.11 52.89 61.81
C GLU A 763 19.99 53.68 60.51
N LEU A 764 20.81 53.35 59.51
CA LEU A 764 20.76 53.98 58.19
C LEU A 764 19.47 53.64 57.43
N TYR A 765 18.99 52.40 57.54
CA TYR A 765 17.84 51.89 56.76
C TYR A 765 16.56 51.68 57.57
N ARG A 766 16.46 52.26 58.78
CA ARG A 766 15.32 52.10 59.70
C ARG A 766 13.98 52.41 59.04
N SER A 767 13.91 53.47 58.22
CA SER A 767 12.67 53.87 57.54
C SER A 767 12.13 52.77 56.62
N HIS A 768 13.00 52.05 55.91
CA HIS A 768 12.59 50.92 55.07
C HIS A 768 11.99 49.77 55.88
N LEU A 769 12.57 49.48 57.06
CA LEU A 769 12.05 48.45 57.96
C LEU A 769 10.70 48.86 58.57
N GLU A 770 10.52 50.12 58.92
CA GLU A 770 9.22 50.64 59.39
C GLU A 770 8.14 50.51 58.31
N ASP A 771 8.48 50.81 57.04
CA ASP A 771 7.54 50.68 55.92
C ASP A 771 7.17 49.21 55.65
N ILE A 772 8.16 48.31 55.68
CA ILE A 772 7.94 46.86 55.57
C ILE A 772 7.04 46.37 56.70
N ALA A 773 7.34 46.74 57.95
CA ALA A 773 6.56 46.35 59.12
C ALA A 773 5.11 46.81 59.01
N LYS A 774 4.87 48.08 58.64
CA LYS A 774 3.51 48.63 58.47
C LYS A 774 2.68 47.83 57.47
N ILE A 775 3.25 47.49 56.32
CA ILE A 775 2.53 46.75 55.27
C ILE A 775 2.30 45.30 55.68
N LEU A 776 3.31 44.61 56.22
CA LEU A 776 3.14 43.24 56.71
C LEU A 776 2.08 43.16 57.81
N LEU A 777 2.02 44.13 58.72
CA LEU A 777 1.00 44.13 59.77
C LEU A 777 -0.42 44.30 59.22
N ILE A 778 -0.62 45.05 58.14
CA ILE A 778 -1.92 45.11 57.46
C ILE A 778 -2.35 43.71 57.00
N HIS A 779 -1.45 42.94 56.39
CA HIS A 779 -1.74 41.59 55.90
C HIS A 779 -1.71 40.51 56.99
N MET A 780 -1.13 40.79 58.16
CA MET A 780 -1.29 39.92 59.33
C MET A 780 -2.74 39.94 59.85
N ASP A 781 -3.50 41.01 59.59
CA ASP A 781 -4.92 41.10 59.95
C ASP A 781 -5.87 40.56 58.86
N ASP A 782 -5.34 39.80 57.89
CA ASP A 782 -6.11 39.21 56.79
C ASP A 782 -7.19 38.23 57.29
N GLN A 783 -8.26 38.05 56.49
CA GLN A 783 -9.34 37.10 56.82
C GLN A 783 -8.92 35.65 56.57
N ASN A 784 -8.00 35.42 55.64
CA ASN A 784 -7.45 34.12 55.32
C ASN A 784 -6.38 33.75 56.36
N SER A 785 -6.67 32.71 57.17
CA SER A 785 -5.78 32.25 58.23
C SER A 785 -4.42 31.75 57.72
N GLN A 786 -4.35 31.22 56.49
CA GLN A 786 -3.06 30.79 55.90
C GLN A 786 -2.15 31.99 55.63
N ILE A 787 -2.69 33.07 55.09
CA ILE A 787 -1.93 34.30 54.83
C ILE A 787 -1.53 34.97 56.13
N GLN A 788 -2.45 35.06 57.09
CA GLN A 788 -2.16 35.56 58.44
C GLN A 788 -0.98 34.81 59.08
N ASN A 789 -0.99 33.48 59.03
CA ASN A 789 0.09 32.66 59.61
C ASN A 789 1.42 32.86 58.88
N VAL A 790 1.42 32.85 57.55
CA VAL A 790 2.65 33.00 56.77
C VAL A 790 3.24 34.40 56.91
N VAL A 791 2.41 35.45 56.98
CA VAL A 791 2.87 36.83 57.23
C VAL A 791 3.42 36.98 58.65
N PHE A 792 2.77 36.37 59.64
CA PHE A 792 3.27 36.30 61.02
C PHE A 792 4.67 35.67 61.06
N ASP A 793 4.85 34.54 60.37
CA ASP A 793 6.16 33.87 60.26
C ASP A 793 7.19 34.72 59.50
N THR A 794 6.78 35.43 58.45
CA THR A 794 7.66 36.37 57.73
C THR A 794 8.13 37.50 58.64
N ILE A 795 7.26 38.12 59.44
CA ILE A 795 7.66 39.15 60.40
C ILE A 795 8.68 38.59 61.40
N ILE A 796 8.48 37.36 61.86
CA ILE A 796 9.45 36.67 62.71
C ILE A 796 10.79 36.48 61.99
N GLN A 797 10.80 36.05 60.72
CA GLN A 797 12.04 35.91 59.95
C GLN A 797 12.80 37.24 59.81
N PHE A 798 12.08 38.35 59.62
CA PHE A 798 12.71 39.67 59.61
C PHE A 798 13.35 40.03 60.96
N ALA A 799 12.68 39.71 62.07
CA ALA A 799 13.22 39.95 63.41
C ALA A 799 14.43 39.04 63.74
N ILE A 800 14.41 37.77 63.28
CA ILE A 800 15.52 36.82 63.46
C ILE A 800 16.75 37.27 62.69
N GLN A 801 16.58 37.56 61.40
CA GLN A 801 17.70 37.82 60.51
C GLN A 801 18.35 39.18 60.76
N LEU A 802 17.59 40.14 61.28
CA LEU A 802 18.03 41.49 61.60
C LEU A 802 17.88 41.73 63.12
N GLU A 803 18.79 41.20 63.94
CA GLU A 803 18.70 41.17 65.42
C GLU A 803 18.26 42.52 66.06
N ASN A 804 18.76 43.67 65.58
CA ASN A 804 18.37 45.00 66.11
C ASN A 804 17.13 45.64 65.45
N ALA A 805 16.49 44.98 64.46
CA ALA A 805 15.22 45.41 63.87
C ALA A 805 14.01 45.05 64.75
N SER A 806 14.19 44.13 65.69
CA SER A 806 13.16 43.65 66.62
C SER A 806 12.44 44.79 67.35
N GLU A 807 13.14 45.86 67.74
CA GLU A 807 12.51 47.02 68.39
C GLU A 807 11.64 47.84 67.44
N THR A 808 12.09 48.02 66.21
CA THR A 808 11.31 48.69 65.15
C THR A 808 10.00 47.94 64.91
N PHE A 809 10.06 46.61 64.72
CA PHE A 809 8.85 45.79 64.54
C PHE A 809 7.94 45.79 65.77
N ILE A 810 8.47 45.66 67.00
CA ILE A 810 7.65 45.73 68.23
C ILE A 810 6.95 47.08 68.37
N ASN A 811 7.62 48.19 68.06
CA ASN A 811 7.04 49.52 68.12
C ASN A 811 5.90 49.68 67.11
N GLU A 812 6.10 49.24 65.86
CA GLU A 812 5.05 49.28 64.85
C GLU A 812 3.86 48.37 65.20
N ILE A 813 4.10 47.16 65.75
CA ILE A 813 3.03 46.28 66.23
C ILE A 813 2.19 46.97 67.32
N ARG A 814 2.83 47.63 68.29
CA ARG A 814 2.12 48.38 69.36
C ARG A 814 1.28 49.53 68.79
N ASN A 815 1.80 50.22 67.77
CA ASN A 815 1.11 51.33 67.12
C ASN A 815 -0.19 50.89 66.44
N VAL A 816 -0.24 49.68 65.89
CA VAL A 816 -1.42 49.18 65.16
C VAL A 816 -2.29 48.19 65.92
N LYS A 817 -1.82 47.62 67.05
CA LYS A 817 -2.54 46.59 67.83
C LYS A 817 -4.02 46.89 68.05
N HIS A 818 -4.36 48.12 68.44
CA HIS A 818 -5.75 48.52 68.72
C HIS A 818 -6.65 48.54 67.48
N LYS A 819 -6.07 48.53 66.26
CA LYS A 819 -6.76 48.53 64.97
C LYS A 819 -6.94 47.11 64.41
N HIS A 820 -6.20 46.12 64.90
CA HIS A 820 -6.30 44.74 64.44
C HIS A 820 -7.56 44.05 64.95
N ARG A 821 -8.14 43.18 64.13
CA ARG A 821 -9.26 42.30 64.49
C ARG A 821 -8.86 41.29 65.56
N ASN A 822 -7.64 40.76 65.48
CA ASN A 822 -7.11 39.77 66.42
C ASN A 822 -5.93 40.36 67.23
N GLN A 823 -6.24 41.05 68.32
CA GLN A 823 -5.23 41.68 69.18
C GLN A 823 -4.32 40.67 69.89
N THR A 824 -4.84 39.45 70.17
CA THR A 824 -4.06 38.37 70.77
C THR A 824 -2.93 37.90 69.86
N LEU A 825 -3.12 37.94 68.53
CA LEU A 825 -2.06 37.61 67.58
C LEU A 825 -0.89 38.60 67.63
N CYS A 826 -1.19 39.89 67.81
CA CYS A 826 -0.15 40.91 68.02
C CYS A 826 0.64 40.67 69.32
N ASP A 827 -0.05 40.27 70.40
CA ASP A 827 0.60 39.95 71.68
C ASP A 827 1.52 38.73 71.54
N THR A 828 1.04 37.66 70.88
CA THR A 828 1.85 36.47 70.59
C THR A 828 3.04 36.81 69.70
N LEU A 829 2.90 37.70 68.71
CA LEU A 829 4.00 38.13 67.85
C LEU A 829 5.07 38.90 68.66
N ILE A 830 4.66 39.83 69.53
CA ILE A 830 5.58 40.57 70.40
C ILE A 830 6.32 39.61 71.33
N GLU A 831 5.61 38.69 71.99
CA GLU A 831 6.22 37.68 72.86
C GLU A 831 7.23 36.83 72.08
N ARG A 832 6.89 36.42 70.86
CA ARG A 832 7.76 35.58 70.04
C ARG A 832 9.02 36.33 69.60
N ILE A 833 8.90 37.59 69.16
CA ILE A 833 10.05 38.44 68.83
C ILE A 833 10.93 38.69 70.05
N GLN A 834 10.34 38.92 71.23
CA GLN A 834 11.08 39.11 72.48
C GLN A 834 11.81 37.84 72.94
N GLN A 835 11.28 36.65 72.66
CA GLN A 835 11.94 35.36 72.92
C GLN A 835 13.11 35.06 71.96
N LEU A 836 13.19 35.78 70.84
CA LEU A 836 14.24 35.62 69.83
C LEU A 836 15.43 36.57 70.04
N LYS A 837 15.27 37.59 70.89
CA LYS A 837 16.37 38.37 71.49
C LYS A 837 17.07 37.53 72.55
#